data_AF-A0A2H8TZ81-F1
#
_entry.id   AF-A0A2H8TZ81-F1
#
_cell.length_a   1.000
_cell.length_b   1.000
_cell.length_c   1.000
_cell.angle_alpha   90.00
_cell.angle_beta   90.00
_cell.angle_gamma   90.00
#
_symmetry.space_group_name_H-M   'P 1'
#
loop_
_entity.id
_entity.type
_entity.pdbx_description
1 polymer ?
#
loop_
_entity_poly.entity_id
_entity_poly.type
_entity_poly.pdbx_seq_one_letter_code
_entity_poly.pdbx_strand_id
1 'polypeptide(L)'
;MTSSCSRESLSCSEPSPSKQGSYDAQTFDKVSKSFLLRLIESKLFDMPMAIMYLFNSKEPGVQRYIGDKLFSFDDNSVDFFLPQLISMYIQMDDIAEAIDPYLVHRCRKSCDFSIKCAWLLNAFHDLNAESKSHSGQLISTILNEHYKQGPSELTTLDSFNLLTKKTHCRSRSDSSMVNLNGIQIVRERSFLGDLSSGMAFDNKCSCTEQITECHCGAPRMCSEIEFIKCLTTLGRDLAKQPTREARTTYLYSQLSLINKNLPAKVWIPLYNCNHHILSIPPRAAAVLNSKDKAPFIIYVEVAEVEDAERSPLTTRVSNLRQTRSEENLTRCESQDPKPEINNQNMFIVAGDIRRRLTVSTDIKSSSPTDPEDPSAAALKELWSEKEKRVREASPYGGLANWKLLPVIVKTGDDLRQELLASQLLLTLHSIWMSELVPLKVFPYKILCLSNDAGLIEPVLNTISLHQIKKQNKNSLSVYFEEEFKENTLAKARKNFIESCAAYSLVCYLIQVKDRHNGNILLDNQGNLIHIDFGFILSASPKNLGFESSPFKLTSEMVDVMGGLDSDGFKYFKLLILRGLIASRKHMDRVLSVVQIMQSANSQLPCFRAGATAVIGSLKCRFHLNLTESQLISLVDNMVESSLHSITTKLYDGFQYYTNGIL
;
A
#
# COMPACT_ATOMS: atom_id res chain seq x y z
N MET A 1 -55.36 65.58 8.69
CA MET A 1 -56.24 65.03 9.73
C MET A 1 -55.96 63.53 9.80
N THR A 2 -54.93 63.01 10.48
CA THR A 2 -54.67 62.82 11.93
C THR A 2 -55.74 62.07 12.73
N SER A 3 -55.47 60.79 13.05
CA SER A 3 -55.32 60.18 14.41
C SER A 3 -55.52 58.65 14.25
N SER A 4 -54.72 57.68 14.73
CA SER A 4 -53.86 57.41 15.89
C SER A 4 -54.55 56.76 17.10
N CYS A 5 -54.03 55.58 17.49
CA CYS A 5 -53.97 54.97 18.84
C CYS A 5 -55.23 54.25 19.40
N SER A 6 -55.21 53.15 20.19
CA SER A 6 -54.18 52.41 20.97
C SER A 6 -54.67 50.99 21.40
N ARG A 7 -53.71 50.13 21.77
CA ARG A 7 -53.67 48.92 22.64
C ARG A 7 -54.89 48.52 23.48
N GLU A 8 -55.09 47.19 23.64
CA GLU A 8 -55.15 46.52 24.96
C GLU A 8 -55.03 44.98 24.88
N SER A 9 -54.43 44.42 25.94
CA SER A 9 -54.05 43.03 26.20
C SER A 9 -55.20 42.21 26.80
N LEU A 10 -55.36 40.93 26.41
CA LEU A 10 -56.13 39.96 27.19
C LEU A 10 -55.44 38.59 27.27
N SER A 11 -55.31 38.16 28.53
CA SER A 11 -54.87 36.87 29.04
C SER A 11 -55.71 35.70 28.52
N CYS A 12 -55.07 34.63 28.04
CA CYS A 12 -55.73 33.36 27.77
C CYS A 12 -55.76 32.50 29.04
N SER A 13 -56.97 32.17 29.45
CA SER A 13 -57.32 31.21 30.48
C SER A 13 -57.06 29.77 29.99
N GLU A 14 -56.46 28.94 30.84
CA GLU A 14 -56.40 27.49 30.63
C GLU A 14 -57.79 26.84 30.72
N PRO A 15 -58.05 25.78 29.92
CA PRO A 15 -58.94 24.69 30.31
C PRO A 15 -58.16 23.40 30.55
N SER A 16 -58.59 22.71 31.61
CA SER A 16 -58.09 21.47 32.20
C SER A 16 -58.32 20.21 31.34
N PRO A 17 -57.67 19.07 31.69
CA PRO A 17 -57.29 18.04 30.73
C PRO A 17 -58.36 16.95 30.55
N SER A 18 -58.52 16.47 29.32
CA SER A 18 -59.21 15.19 29.10
C SER A 18 -58.59 14.36 27.96
N LYS A 19 -58.15 13.16 28.37
CA LYS A 19 -58.07 11.88 27.65
C LYS A 19 -57.10 11.75 26.46
N GLN A 20 -55.90 11.27 26.82
CA GLN A 20 -55.21 10.11 26.25
C GLN A 20 -55.58 9.72 24.80
N GLY A 21 -54.73 10.14 23.85
CA GLY A 21 -54.38 9.34 22.67
C GLY A 21 -52.92 8.93 22.80
N SER A 22 -52.65 7.68 23.17
CA SER A 22 -51.31 7.10 23.10
C SER A 22 -50.94 6.96 21.63
N TYR A 23 -50.10 7.85 21.12
CA TYR A 23 -49.37 7.56 19.90
C TYR A 23 -48.39 6.44 20.22
N ASP A 24 -48.73 5.24 19.75
CA ASP A 24 -47.96 4.01 19.96
C ASP A 24 -46.50 4.19 19.52
N ALA A 25 -45.57 4.21 20.48
CA ALA A 25 -44.14 4.14 20.21
C ALA A 25 -43.77 2.88 19.40
N GLN A 26 -44.60 1.82 19.45
CA GLN A 26 -44.41 0.56 18.72
C GLN A 26 -44.70 0.65 17.21
N THR A 27 -45.56 1.56 16.74
CA THR A 27 -45.80 1.74 15.30
C THR A 27 -44.68 2.55 14.64
N PHE A 28 -44.13 3.55 15.34
CA PHE A 28 -42.95 4.28 14.86
C PHE A 28 -41.72 3.36 14.74
N ASP A 29 -41.52 2.44 15.68
CA ASP A 29 -40.42 1.46 15.69
C ASP A 29 -40.53 0.39 14.59
N LYS A 30 -41.75 -0.04 14.23
CA LYS A 30 -41.96 -0.95 13.09
C LYS A 30 -41.76 -0.25 11.75
N VAL A 31 -42.20 1.00 11.65
CA VAL A 31 -42.07 1.81 10.43
C VAL A 31 -40.61 2.22 10.19
N SER A 32 -39.86 2.62 11.22
CA SER A 32 -38.43 2.97 11.11
C SER A 32 -37.57 1.77 10.68
N LYS A 33 -37.80 0.59 11.26
CA LYS A 33 -37.16 -0.68 10.84
C LYS A 33 -37.49 -1.03 9.38
N SER A 34 -38.71 -0.71 8.91
CA SER A 34 -39.07 -0.89 7.49
C SER A 34 -38.36 0.07 6.54
N PHE A 35 -38.00 1.28 6.97
CA PHE A 35 -37.28 2.26 6.14
C PHE A 35 -35.79 1.94 6.06
N LEU A 36 -35.17 1.58 7.19
CA LEU A 36 -33.78 1.15 7.20
C LEU A 36 -33.59 -0.12 6.36
N LEU A 37 -34.45 -1.11 6.52
CA LEU A 37 -34.39 -2.33 5.71
C LEU A 37 -34.58 -2.01 4.22
N ARG A 38 -35.56 -1.17 3.86
CA ARG A 38 -35.74 -0.69 2.48
C ARG A 38 -34.51 0.02 1.92
N LEU A 39 -33.80 0.79 2.74
CA LEU A 39 -32.56 1.44 2.33
C LEU A 39 -31.48 0.40 2.04
N ILE A 40 -31.23 -0.53 2.96
CA ILE A 40 -30.18 -1.56 2.82
C ILE A 40 -30.46 -2.50 1.63
N GLU A 41 -31.73 -2.76 1.33
CA GLU A 41 -32.14 -3.55 0.17
C GLU A 41 -32.21 -2.76 -1.13
N SER A 42 -32.05 -1.43 -1.08
CA SER A 42 -32.09 -0.58 -2.27
C SER A 42 -30.82 -0.66 -3.11
N LYS A 43 -30.93 -0.26 -4.38
CA LYS A 43 -29.79 -0.11 -5.30
C LYS A 43 -28.85 1.06 -4.94
N LEU A 44 -29.28 1.93 -4.03
CA LEU A 44 -28.47 3.07 -3.57
C LEU A 44 -27.51 2.67 -2.46
N PHE A 45 -27.70 1.49 -1.85
CA PHE A 45 -26.87 1.03 -0.76
C PHE A 45 -25.55 0.48 -1.29
N ASP A 46 -24.49 1.22 -1.06
CA ASP A 46 -23.14 0.90 -1.50
C ASP A 46 -22.23 0.52 -0.31
N MET A 47 -20.99 0.15 -0.63
CA MET A 47 -20.02 -0.26 0.38
C MET A 47 -19.66 0.86 1.39
N PRO A 48 -19.47 2.14 0.98
CA PRO A 48 -19.35 3.25 1.93
C PRO A 48 -20.51 3.33 2.93
N MET A 49 -21.76 3.18 2.48
CA MET A 49 -22.92 3.15 3.39
C MET A 49 -22.87 1.93 4.30
N ALA A 50 -22.61 0.73 3.78
CA ALA A 50 -22.53 -0.50 4.56
C ALA A 50 -21.52 -0.38 5.71
N ILE A 51 -20.32 0.10 5.42
CA ILE A 51 -19.27 0.32 6.41
C ILE A 51 -19.67 1.37 7.45
N MET A 52 -20.31 2.47 7.01
CA MET A 52 -20.79 3.52 7.92
C MET A 52 -21.88 3.00 8.88
N TYR A 53 -22.83 2.21 8.39
CA TYR A 53 -23.88 1.62 9.22
C TYR A 53 -23.33 0.54 10.14
N LEU A 54 -22.38 -0.27 9.66
CA LEU A 54 -21.70 -1.27 10.48
C LEU A 54 -20.99 -0.61 11.67
N PHE A 55 -20.28 0.49 11.42
CA PHE A 55 -19.53 1.23 12.43
C PHE A 55 -20.43 1.99 13.44
N ASN A 56 -21.47 2.68 12.96
CA ASN A 56 -22.28 3.56 13.81
C ASN A 56 -23.47 2.87 14.49
N SER A 57 -23.95 1.74 13.94
CA SER A 57 -25.10 1.03 14.51
C SER A 57 -24.73 0.38 15.84
N LYS A 58 -25.61 0.52 16.83
CA LYS A 58 -25.55 -0.20 18.11
C LYS A 58 -26.47 -1.40 18.17
N GLU A 59 -27.24 -1.66 17.10
CA GLU A 59 -28.16 -2.78 17.05
C GLU A 59 -27.46 -4.02 16.46
N PRO A 60 -27.29 -5.11 17.24
CA PRO A 60 -26.61 -6.32 16.75
C PRO A 60 -27.28 -6.94 15.52
N GLY A 61 -28.61 -6.86 15.43
CA GLY A 61 -29.37 -7.35 14.28
C GLY A 61 -29.02 -6.61 12.98
N VAL A 62 -28.77 -5.29 13.05
CA VAL A 62 -28.35 -4.50 11.88
C VAL A 62 -26.92 -4.86 11.49
N GLN A 63 -26.01 -4.95 12.47
CA GLN A 63 -24.61 -5.34 12.22
C GLN A 63 -24.52 -6.72 11.57
N ARG A 64 -25.25 -7.70 12.08
CA ARG A 64 -25.30 -9.06 11.52
C ARG A 64 -25.88 -9.07 10.10
N TYR A 65 -26.97 -8.35 9.86
CA TYR A 65 -27.54 -8.25 8.52
C TYR A 65 -26.56 -7.60 7.52
N ILE A 66 -25.81 -6.58 7.94
CA ILE A 66 -24.77 -5.98 7.10
C ILE A 66 -23.62 -6.97 6.87
N GLY A 67 -23.21 -7.72 7.89
CA GLY A 67 -22.23 -8.80 7.78
C GLY A 67 -22.62 -9.83 6.72
N ASP A 68 -23.87 -10.28 6.72
CA ASP A 68 -24.42 -11.17 5.68
C ASP A 68 -24.51 -10.48 4.31
N LYS A 69 -24.81 -9.17 4.29
CA LYS A 69 -24.84 -8.38 3.06
C LYS A 69 -23.47 -8.23 2.40
N LEU A 70 -22.37 -8.35 3.16
CA LEU A 70 -21.00 -8.26 2.60
C LEU A 70 -20.77 -9.26 1.47
N PHE A 71 -21.37 -10.45 1.55
CA PHE A 71 -21.30 -11.49 0.51
C PHE A 71 -21.95 -11.08 -0.82
N SER A 72 -22.78 -10.05 -0.84
CA SER A 72 -23.46 -9.57 -2.05
C SER A 72 -22.71 -8.47 -2.79
N PHE A 73 -21.68 -7.88 -2.18
CA PHE A 73 -20.85 -6.85 -2.82
C PHE A 73 -19.73 -7.47 -3.68
N ASP A 74 -19.21 -6.69 -4.62
CA ASP A 74 -18.02 -7.05 -5.38
C ASP A 74 -16.79 -7.14 -4.45
N ASP A 75 -15.99 -8.18 -4.65
CA ASP A 75 -14.81 -8.46 -3.82
C ASP A 75 -13.84 -7.26 -3.79
N ASN A 76 -13.61 -6.56 -4.91
CA ASN A 76 -12.70 -5.41 -4.95
C ASN A 76 -13.23 -4.21 -4.16
N SER A 77 -14.56 -4.03 -4.17
CA SER A 77 -15.21 -2.95 -3.41
C SER A 77 -15.06 -3.18 -1.92
N VAL A 78 -15.15 -4.43 -1.47
CA VAL A 78 -14.91 -4.78 -0.06
C VAL A 78 -13.44 -4.70 0.29
N ASP A 79 -12.55 -5.15 -0.59
CA ASP A 79 -11.10 -5.14 -0.37
C ASP A 79 -10.54 -3.73 -0.20
N PHE A 80 -11.13 -2.72 -0.87
CA PHE A 80 -10.82 -1.31 -0.62
C PHE A 80 -11.02 -0.91 0.85
N PHE A 81 -12.04 -1.45 1.53
CA PHE A 81 -12.35 -1.20 2.94
C PHE A 81 -11.77 -2.25 3.90
N LEU A 82 -10.93 -3.18 3.42
CA LEU A 82 -10.34 -4.21 4.27
C LEU A 82 -9.57 -3.62 5.47
N PRO A 83 -8.78 -2.53 5.35
CA PRO A 83 -8.14 -1.91 6.51
C PRO A 83 -9.13 -1.45 7.58
N GLN A 84 -10.29 -0.91 7.18
CA GLN A 84 -11.37 -0.47 8.06
C GLN A 84 -12.09 -1.67 8.69
N LEU A 85 -12.38 -2.72 7.93
CA LEU A 85 -12.99 -3.94 8.43
C LEU A 85 -12.11 -4.62 9.48
N ILE A 86 -10.81 -4.78 9.20
CA ILE A 86 -9.84 -5.36 10.14
C ILE A 86 -9.69 -4.47 11.38
N SER A 87 -9.66 -3.16 11.19
CA SER A 87 -9.65 -2.18 12.27
C SER A 87 -10.84 -2.33 13.23
N MET A 88 -12.05 -2.47 12.69
CA MET A 88 -13.25 -2.72 13.49
C MET A 88 -13.25 -4.13 14.10
N TYR A 89 -12.82 -5.14 13.33
CA TYR A 89 -12.70 -6.52 13.79
C TYR A 89 -11.87 -6.57 15.07
N ILE A 90 -10.68 -5.97 15.09
CA ILE A 90 -9.76 -6.04 16.24
C ILE A 90 -10.35 -5.43 17.52
N GLN A 91 -11.16 -4.38 17.40
CA GLN A 91 -11.57 -3.57 18.56
C GLN A 91 -13.03 -3.74 19.01
N MET A 92 -13.90 -4.25 18.14
CA MET A 92 -15.34 -4.25 18.37
C MET A 92 -15.87 -5.68 18.26
N ASP A 93 -16.06 -6.35 19.41
CA ASP A 93 -16.44 -7.76 19.47
C ASP A 93 -17.77 -8.06 18.75
N ASP A 94 -18.78 -7.20 18.91
CA ASP A 94 -20.09 -7.37 18.24
C ASP A 94 -19.97 -7.32 16.70
N ILE A 95 -19.14 -6.39 16.19
CA ILE A 95 -18.87 -6.28 14.75
C ILE A 95 -18.03 -7.47 14.29
N ALA A 96 -17.07 -7.90 15.09
CA ALA A 96 -16.23 -9.04 14.78
C ALA A 96 -17.09 -10.29 14.56
N GLU A 97 -18.05 -10.57 15.44
CA GLU A 97 -18.99 -11.70 15.28
C GLU A 97 -19.81 -11.58 13.98
N ALA A 98 -20.22 -10.37 13.61
CA ALA A 98 -20.98 -10.13 12.39
C ALA A 98 -20.17 -10.34 11.11
N ILE A 99 -18.88 -9.95 11.07
CA ILE A 99 -18.05 -10.00 9.86
C ILE A 99 -17.12 -11.22 9.77
N ASP A 100 -16.91 -11.95 10.87
CA ASP A 100 -16.08 -13.16 10.92
C ASP A 100 -16.43 -14.18 9.81
N PRO A 101 -17.72 -14.51 9.57
CA PRO A 101 -18.07 -15.48 8.53
C PRO A 101 -17.61 -15.04 7.14
N TYR A 102 -17.68 -13.75 6.85
CA TYR A 102 -17.24 -13.18 5.57
C TYR A 102 -15.72 -13.23 5.42
N LEU A 103 -14.97 -12.81 6.44
CA LEU A 103 -13.51 -12.85 6.42
C LEU A 103 -12.99 -14.28 6.26
N VAL A 104 -13.56 -15.24 7.01
CA VAL A 104 -13.19 -16.66 6.91
C VAL A 104 -13.53 -17.23 5.54
N HIS A 105 -14.70 -16.90 4.97
CA HIS A 105 -15.08 -17.32 3.61
C HIS A 105 -14.09 -16.81 2.57
N ARG A 106 -13.77 -15.51 2.59
CA ARG A 106 -12.81 -14.90 1.66
C ARG A 106 -11.40 -15.48 1.80
N CYS A 107 -10.95 -15.76 3.03
CA CYS A 107 -9.66 -16.41 3.26
C CYS A 107 -9.62 -17.83 2.66
N ARG A 108 -10.68 -18.63 2.82
CA ARG A 108 -10.76 -19.97 2.20
C ARG A 108 -10.68 -19.90 0.68
N LYS A 109 -11.35 -18.91 0.09
CA LYS A 109 -11.45 -18.69 -1.36
C LYS A 109 -10.14 -18.21 -1.99
N SER A 110 -9.32 -17.43 -1.29
CA SER A 110 -8.13 -16.79 -1.86
C SER A 110 -6.95 -16.74 -0.88
N CYS A 111 -5.80 -17.26 -1.30
CA CYS A 111 -4.54 -17.10 -0.57
C CYS A 111 -4.10 -15.63 -0.51
N ASP A 112 -4.23 -14.88 -1.60
CA ASP A 112 -3.85 -13.46 -1.63
C ASP A 112 -4.65 -12.64 -0.60
N PHE A 113 -5.97 -12.84 -0.53
CA PHE A 113 -6.80 -12.23 0.51
C PHE A 113 -6.38 -12.69 1.92
N SER A 114 -6.13 -13.98 2.11
CA SER A 114 -5.70 -14.53 3.40
C SER A 114 -4.43 -13.89 3.93
N ILE A 115 -3.42 -13.74 3.06
CA ILE A 115 -2.13 -13.17 3.43
C ILE A 115 -2.28 -11.66 3.71
N LYS A 116 -3.01 -10.91 2.86
CA LYS A 116 -3.31 -9.48 3.11
C LYS A 116 -4.07 -9.28 4.42
N CYS A 117 -5.05 -10.13 4.70
CA CYS A 117 -5.81 -10.13 5.96
C CYS A 117 -4.88 -10.37 7.15
N ALA A 118 -4.02 -11.40 7.09
CA ALA A 118 -3.05 -11.70 8.15
C ALA A 118 -2.05 -10.56 8.40
N TRP A 119 -1.53 -9.93 7.33
CA TRP A 119 -0.61 -8.81 7.47
C TRP A 119 -1.28 -7.56 8.04
N LEU A 120 -2.51 -7.23 7.62
CA LEU A 120 -3.25 -6.12 8.21
C LEU A 120 -3.58 -6.39 9.67
N LEU A 121 -4.00 -7.61 10.01
CA LEU A 121 -4.21 -8.02 11.39
C LEU A 121 -2.93 -7.83 12.22
N ASN A 122 -1.78 -8.30 11.75
CA ASN A 122 -0.50 -8.10 12.43
C ASN A 122 -0.06 -6.63 12.51
N ALA A 123 -0.32 -5.83 11.47
CA ALA A 123 0.06 -4.43 11.43
C ALA A 123 -0.79 -3.56 12.36
N PHE A 124 -2.08 -3.88 12.51
CA PHE A 124 -3.01 -3.11 13.36
C PHE A 124 -3.15 -3.67 14.78
N HIS A 125 -2.81 -4.94 15.02
CA HIS A 125 -2.80 -5.52 16.37
C HIS A 125 -1.68 -4.91 17.22
N ASP A 126 -2.01 -4.49 18.45
CA ASP A 126 -1.02 -4.03 19.41
C ASP A 126 -0.34 -5.23 20.05
N LEU A 127 0.99 -5.35 19.92
CA LEU A 127 1.78 -6.45 20.51
C LEU A 127 1.67 -6.50 22.05
N ASN A 128 1.16 -5.44 22.68
CA ASN A 128 0.95 -5.35 24.12
C ASN A 128 -0.43 -5.83 24.58
N ALA A 129 -1.37 -6.12 23.67
CA ALA A 129 -2.67 -6.67 23.98
C ALA A 129 -2.59 -8.21 24.10
N GLU A 130 -3.23 -8.78 25.12
CA GLU A 130 -3.04 -10.19 25.49
C GLU A 130 -3.31 -11.19 24.35
N SER A 131 -2.45 -12.20 24.26
CA SER A 131 -2.44 -13.35 23.32
C SER A 131 -3.73 -14.20 23.21
N LYS A 132 -4.84 -13.79 23.83
CA LYS A 132 -6.13 -14.49 23.85
C LYS A 132 -7.26 -13.78 23.07
N SER A 133 -6.98 -12.63 22.46
CA SER A 133 -7.97 -11.89 21.67
C SER A 133 -8.50 -12.71 20.47
N HIS A 134 -9.75 -12.44 20.04
CA HIS A 134 -10.32 -13.12 18.87
C HIS A 134 -9.50 -12.86 17.59
N SER A 135 -8.88 -11.68 17.48
CA SER A 135 -7.99 -11.35 16.36
C SER A 135 -6.75 -12.24 16.32
N GLY A 136 -6.15 -12.55 17.48
CA GLY A 136 -5.09 -13.56 17.59
C GLY A 136 -5.56 -14.96 17.19
N GLN A 137 -6.80 -15.33 17.52
CA GLN A 137 -7.39 -16.60 17.11
C GLN A 137 -7.61 -16.65 15.59
N LEU A 138 -8.11 -15.59 14.96
CA LEU A 138 -8.25 -15.51 13.50
C LEU A 138 -6.88 -15.55 12.81
N ILE A 139 -5.88 -14.80 13.29
CA ILE A 139 -4.50 -14.87 12.78
C ILE A 139 -4.01 -16.32 12.83
N SER A 140 -4.17 -17.00 13.96
CA SER A 140 -3.76 -18.40 14.10
C SER A 140 -4.55 -19.34 13.19
N THR A 141 -5.82 -19.05 12.93
CA THR A 141 -6.69 -19.85 12.05
C THR A 141 -6.25 -19.69 10.60
N ILE A 142 -5.94 -18.47 10.18
CA ILE A 142 -5.43 -18.15 8.84
C ILE A 142 -4.06 -18.78 8.66
N LEU A 143 -3.09 -18.49 9.54
CA LEU A 143 -1.70 -18.94 9.38
C LEU A 143 -1.52 -20.46 9.51
N ASN A 144 -2.35 -21.13 10.32
CA ASN A 144 -2.32 -22.59 10.42
C ASN A 144 -3.26 -23.28 9.42
N GLU A 145 -3.98 -22.51 8.60
CA GLU A 145 -4.98 -22.99 7.63
C GLU A 145 -6.05 -23.93 8.26
N HIS A 146 -6.28 -23.80 9.58
CA HIS A 146 -7.22 -24.62 10.35
C HIS A 146 -8.65 -24.10 10.24
N TYR A 147 -9.19 -24.12 9.03
CA TYR A 147 -10.58 -23.81 8.81
C TYR A 147 -11.46 -24.94 9.35
N LYS A 148 -12.26 -24.70 10.41
CA LYS A 148 -13.24 -25.69 10.90
C LYS A 148 -14.04 -26.24 9.71
N GLN A 149 -13.92 -27.55 9.46
CA GLN A 149 -14.75 -28.24 8.49
C GLN A 149 -16.21 -28.08 8.91
N GLY A 150 -17.09 -27.74 7.96
CA GLY A 150 -18.53 -27.75 8.19
C GLY A 150 -19.01 -29.15 8.61
N PRO A 151 -20.23 -29.29 9.14
CA PRO A 151 -20.76 -30.58 9.59
C PRO A 151 -20.82 -31.53 8.39
N SER A 152 -19.86 -32.44 8.33
CA SER A 152 -19.88 -33.59 7.44
C SER A 152 -20.66 -34.68 8.18
N GLU A 153 -21.67 -35.24 7.53
CA GLU A 153 -22.53 -36.28 8.09
C GLU A 153 -21.73 -37.47 8.66
N LEU A 154 -22.29 -38.05 9.72
CA LEU A 154 -21.73 -39.09 10.58
C LEU A 154 -21.06 -40.26 9.83
N THR A 155 -19.88 -40.65 10.32
CA THR A 155 -19.62 -42.05 10.69
C THR A 155 -18.90 -42.12 12.03
N THR A 156 -19.60 -42.68 12.99
CA THR A 156 -19.17 -43.08 14.34
C THR A 156 -17.98 -44.06 14.28
N LEU A 157 -16.91 -43.81 15.05
CA LEU A 157 -16.34 -44.80 15.97
C LEU A 157 -15.31 -44.17 16.95
N ASP A 158 -15.70 -44.23 18.22
CA ASP A 158 -14.92 -44.44 19.44
C ASP A 158 -13.84 -43.45 19.90
N SER A 159 -14.34 -42.48 20.70
CA SER A 159 -13.64 -41.89 21.83
C SER A 159 -13.32 -42.94 22.91
N PHE A 160 -12.04 -43.20 23.18
CA PHE A 160 -11.62 -43.78 24.46
C PHE A 160 -10.84 -42.76 25.29
N ASN A 161 -11.52 -42.26 26.31
CA ASN A 161 -10.93 -41.68 27.51
C ASN A 161 -9.95 -42.68 28.13
N LEU A 162 -8.72 -42.26 28.43
CA LEU A 162 -7.92 -42.95 29.45
C LEU A 162 -7.53 -42.01 30.57
N LEU A 163 -8.22 -42.23 31.68
CA LEU A 163 -8.01 -41.69 33.00
C LEU A 163 -6.56 -41.88 33.49
N THR A 164 -6.15 -40.88 34.26
CA THR A 164 -5.06 -40.85 35.21
C THR A 164 -4.89 -42.13 36.05
N LYS A 165 -3.74 -42.79 35.95
CA LYS A 165 -3.18 -43.60 37.03
C LYS A 165 -1.68 -43.34 37.20
N LYS A 166 -1.34 -42.91 38.41
CA LYS A 166 0.01 -42.73 38.93
C LYS A 166 0.76 -44.07 38.95
N THR A 167 1.97 -44.10 38.41
CA THR A 167 3.02 -45.03 38.86
C THR A 167 4.36 -44.30 38.97
N HIS A 168 4.96 -44.46 40.15
CA HIS A 168 6.24 -43.95 40.59
C HIS A 168 7.40 -44.54 39.76
N CYS A 169 8.34 -43.71 39.30
CA CYS A 169 9.73 -44.11 39.08
C CYS A 169 10.67 -43.05 39.70
N ARG A 170 11.61 -43.55 40.50
CA ARG A 170 12.55 -42.82 41.36
C ARG A 170 13.77 -42.30 40.58
N SER A 171 14.07 -41.02 40.78
CA SER A 171 15.37 -40.37 41.07
C SER A 171 16.66 -40.74 40.29
N ARG A 172 17.26 -39.71 39.66
CA ARG A 172 18.63 -39.16 39.87
C ARG A 172 18.91 -38.08 38.78
N SER A 173 18.77 -36.77 39.05
CA SER A 173 19.76 -35.78 39.59
C SER A 173 21.00 -35.63 38.67
N ASP A 174 21.40 -34.46 38.12
CA ASP A 174 21.53 -33.12 38.70
C ASP A 174 21.64 -31.95 37.68
N SER A 175 21.12 -30.78 38.11
CA SER A 175 21.60 -29.39 37.87
C SER A 175 21.43 -28.69 36.50
N SER A 176 20.41 -27.82 36.41
CA SER A 176 20.54 -26.36 36.18
C SER A 176 19.13 -25.74 36.06
N MET A 177 18.66 -25.07 37.11
CA MET A 177 17.44 -24.26 37.05
C MET A 177 17.68 -23.00 36.20
N VAL A 178 16.98 -22.90 35.07
CA VAL A 178 16.61 -21.60 34.49
C VAL A 178 15.10 -21.58 34.35
N ASN A 179 14.50 -20.70 35.14
CA ASN A 179 13.07 -20.43 35.20
C ASN A 179 12.69 -19.63 33.95
N LEU A 180 11.86 -20.19 33.06
CA LEU A 180 11.30 -19.50 31.90
C LEU A 180 9.78 -19.72 31.88
N ASN A 181 9.08 -18.85 32.60
CA ASN A 181 7.73 -18.48 32.24
C ASN A 181 7.83 -17.63 30.97
N GLY A 182 7.64 -18.27 29.82
CA GLY A 182 7.66 -17.65 28.51
C GLY A 182 6.76 -18.46 27.59
N ILE A 183 5.76 -17.80 27.03
CA ILE A 183 4.82 -18.29 26.02
C ILE A 183 5.57 -19.15 25.00
N GLN A 184 5.20 -20.43 24.88
CA GLN A 184 5.70 -21.32 23.83
C GLN A 184 5.21 -20.79 22.48
N ILE A 185 6.07 -20.00 21.84
CA ILE A 185 6.06 -19.81 20.40
C ILE A 185 6.17 -21.21 19.78
N VAL A 186 5.22 -21.52 18.90
CA VAL A 186 5.12 -22.77 18.14
C VAL A 186 6.49 -23.16 17.60
N ARG A 187 6.97 -24.36 17.94
CA ARG A 187 8.09 -25.00 17.26
C ARG A 187 7.76 -25.06 15.76
N GLU A 188 8.43 -24.23 14.97
CA GLU A 188 8.47 -24.33 13.51
C GLU A 188 8.86 -25.77 13.14
N ARG A 189 7.92 -26.54 12.59
CA ARG A 189 8.32 -27.59 11.65
C ARG A 189 8.83 -26.85 10.42
N SER A 190 10.14 -26.76 10.23
CA SER A 190 10.73 -26.18 9.03
C SER A 190 10.41 -27.07 7.82
N PHE A 191 9.28 -26.80 7.17
CA PHE A 191 8.92 -27.44 5.91
C PHE A 191 9.85 -26.99 4.76
N LEU A 192 10.44 -25.80 4.90
CA LEU A 192 11.27 -25.11 3.90
C LEU A 192 12.77 -25.27 4.15
N GLY A 193 13.55 -25.23 3.07
CA GLY A 193 15.01 -25.22 3.12
C GLY A 193 15.59 -23.83 3.35
N ASP A 194 16.87 -23.75 3.69
CA ASP A 194 17.58 -22.46 3.86
C ASP A 194 17.79 -21.77 2.50
N LEU A 195 18.03 -20.45 2.44
CA LEU A 195 18.23 -19.73 1.15
C LEU A 195 19.37 -20.31 0.29
N SER A 196 20.32 -21.00 0.91
CA SER A 196 21.41 -21.71 0.25
C SER A 196 21.01 -23.04 -0.41
N SER A 197 19.85 -23.59 -0.04
CA SER A 197 19.35 -24.91 -0.47
C SER A 197 18.77 -24.94 -1.88
N GLY A 198 18.37 -23.77 -2.42
CA GLY A 198 17.66 -23.67 -3.71
C GLY A 198 16.18 -24.05 -3.64
N MET A 199 15.67 -24.41 -2.45
CA MET A 199 14.33 -24.91 -2.15
C MET A 199 13.62 -24.07 -1.07
N ALA A 200 14.09 -22.84 -0.80
CA ALA A 200 13.58 -22.02 0.30
C ALA A 200 12.12 -21.58 0.12
N PHE A 201 11.62 -21.58 -1.12
CA PHE A 201 10.24 -21.21 -1.45
C PHE A 201 9.40 -22.38 -1.97
N ASP A 202 9.88 -23.62 -1.79
CA ASP A 202 9.15 -24.82 -2.20
C ASP A 202 8.35 -25.39 -1.02
N ASN A 203 7.02 -25.23 -1.06
CA ASN A 203 6.13 -25.79 -0.04
C ASN A 203 6.01 -27.33 -0.10
N LYS A 204 6.78 -28.00 -0.97
CA LYS A 204 6.84 -29.47 -1.16
C LYS A 204 5.49 -30.09 -1.48
N CYS A 205 4.59 -29.32 -2.10
CA CYS A 205 3.32 -29.84 -2.56
C CYS A 205 3.54 -30.87 -3.67
N SER A 206 3.11 -32.10 -3.44
CA SER A 206 3.22 -33.23 -4.39
C SER A 206 1.93 -33.53 -5.15
N CYS A 207 0.87 -32.74 -4.93
CA CYS A 207 -0.38 -32.88 -5.67
C CYS A 207 -0.13 -32.59 -7.15
N THR A 208 -0.41 -33.57 -8.00
CA THR A 208 -0.21 -33.50 -9.45
C THR A 208 -1.08 -32.41 -10.09
N GLU A 209 -0.58 -31.90 -11.21
CA GLU A 209 -1.04 -30.73 -11.99
C GLU A 209 -2.51 -30.79 -12.50
N GLN A 210 -3.25 -31.87 -12.19
CA GLN A 210 -4.60 -32.15 -12.70
C GLN A 210 -5.69 -32.17 -11.62
N ILE A 211 -5.36 -31.90 -10.35
CA ILE A 211 -6.35 -31.92 -9.26
C ILE A 211 -6.82 -30.48 -8.98
N THR A 212 -8.13 -30.25 -9.03
CA THR A 212 -8.77 -28.95 -8.79
C THR A 212 -8.66 -28.47 -7.33
N GLU A 213 -8.37 -29.38 -6.40
CA GLU A 213 -8.14 -29.11 -4.98
C GLU A 213 -6.92 -29.88 -4.46
N CYS A 214 -6.01 -29.16 -3.79
CA CYS A 214 -4.83 -29.76 -3.16
C CYS A 214 -5.24 -30.50 -1.87
N HIS A 215 -4.93 -31.79 -1.78
CA HIS A 215 -5.25 -32.63 -0.61
C HIS A 215 -4.02 -33.08 0.19
N CYS A 216 -2.81 -32.66 -0.19
CA CYS A 216 -1.58 -33.12 0.48
C CYS A 216 -1.30 -32.45 1.83
N GLY A 217 -2.11 -31.46 2.22
CA GLY A 217 -1.93 -30.72 3.48
C GLY A 217 -0.66 -29.85 3.52
N ALA A 218 -0.03 -29.61 2.37
CA ALA A 218 1.07 -28.65 2.27
C ALA A 218 0.54 -27.23 2.53
N PRO A 219 1.24 -26.41 3.34
CA PRO A 219 0.78 -25.06 3.63
C PRO A 219 0.76 -24.22 2.35
N ARG A 220 -0.41 -23.65 2.03
CA ARG A 220 -0.66 -22.87 0.80
C ARG A 220 0.12 -21.56 0.80
N MET A 221 0.28 -20.92 1.95
CA MET A 221 0.84 -19.56 2.05
C MET A 221 2.31 -19.49 2.47
N CYS A 222 2.92 -20.62 2.84
CA CYS A 222 4.24 -20.62 3.50
C CYS A 222 5.38 -20.11 2.59
N SER A 223 5.35 -20.46 1.29
CA SER A 223 6.33 -19.97 0.31
C SER A 223 6.32 -18.44 0.20
N GLU A 224 5.12 -17.86 0.11
CA GLU A 224 4.90 -16.42 -0.02
C GLU A 224 5.32 -15.68 1.27
N ILE A 225 4.95 -16.21 2.44
CA ILE A 225 5.35 -15.65 3.73
C ILE A 225 6.88 -15.62 3.87
N GLU A 226 7.58 -16.70 3.52
CA GLU A 226 9.05 -16.73 3.59
C GLU A 226 9.71 -15.82 2.55
N PHE A 227 9.16 -15.72 1.35
CA PHE A 227 9.66 -14.80 0.33
C PHE A 227 9.63 -13.34 0.82
N ILE A 228 8.49 -12.90 1.38
CA ILE A 228 8.34 -11.56 1.92
C ILE A 228 9.20 -11.34 3.19
N LYS A 229 9.34 -12.35 4.05
CA LYS A 229 10.28 -12.31 5.18
C LYS A 229 11.73 -12.13 4.71
N CYS A 230 12.14 -12.76 3.61
CA CYS A 230 13.47 -12.58 3.04
C CYS A 230 13.69 -11.13 2.58
N LEU A 231 12.72 -10.53 1.87
CA LEU A 231 12.82 -9.14 1.41
C LEU A 231 12.86 -8.14 2.58
N THR A 232 12.04 -8.34 3.62
CA THR A 232 12.03 -7.46 4.79
C THR A 232 13.30 -7.62 5.64
N THR A 233 13.85 -8.84 5.75
CA THR A 233 15.13 -9.08 6.44
C THR A 233 16.28 -8.42 5.70
N LEU A 234 16.30 -8.52 4.37
CA LEU A 234 17.25 -7.81 3.51
C LEU A 234 17.23 -6.30 3.75
N GLY A 235 16.04 -5.68 3.83
CA GLY A 235 15.91 -4.25 4.14
C GLY A 235 16.51 -3.87 5.50
N ARG A 236 16.23 -4.67 6.54
CA ARG A 236 16.81 -4.45 7.89
C ARG A 236 18.34 -4.60 7.89
N ASP A 237 18.88 -5.51 7.11
CA ASP A 237 20.33 -5.72 7.01
C ASP A 237 21.04 -4.65 6.17
N LEU A 238 20.35 -4.07 5.17
CA LEU A 238 20.84 -2.93 4.42
C LEU A 238 21.00 -1.68 5.30
N ALA A 239 20.07 -1.45 6.23
CA ALA A 239 20.17 -0.35 7.18
C ALA A 239 21.43 -0.43 8.08
N LYS A 240 21.94 -1.64 8.34
CA LYS A 240 23.18 -1.87 9.11
C LYS A 240 24.45 -1.51 8.33
N GLN A 241 24.38 -1.42 7.01
CA GLN A 241 25.54 -1.11 6.18
C GLN A 241 25.84 0.40 6.23
N PRO A 242 27.11 0.80 6.48
CA PRO A 242 27.45 2.19 6.75
C PRO A 242 27.51 3.06 5.50
N THR A 243 27.91 2.51 4.35
CA THR A 243 28.08 3.26 3.09
C THR A 243 27.08 2.80 2.04
N ARG A 244 26.76 3.69 1.10
CA ARG A 244 25.81 3.42 0.03
C ARG A 244 26.33 2.37 -0.96
N GLU A 245 27.63 2.36 -1.22
CA GLU A 245 28.29 1.40 -2.10
C GLU A 245 28.26 -0.01 -1.47
N ALA A 246 28.46 -0.10 -0.14
CA ALA A 246 28.29 -1.34 0.60
C ALA A 246 26.83 -1.82 0.59
N ARG A 247 25.86 -0.92 0.78
CA ARG A 247 24.42 -1.23 0.65
C ARG A 247 24.10 -1.80 -0.74
N THR A 248 24.58 -1.16 -1.80
CA THR A 248 24.33 -1.60 -3.18
C THR A 248 24.95 -2.96 -3.48
N THR A 249 26.21 -3.16 -3.07
CA THR A 249 26.91 -4.44 -3.26
C THR A 249 26.25 -5.57 -2.47
N TYR A 250 25.85 -5.29 -1.23
CA TYR A 250 25.13 -6.24 -0.38
C TYR A 250 23.78 -6.61 -0.98
N LEU A 251 22.99 -5.61 -1.41
CA LEU A 251 21.71 -5.80 -2.10
C LEU A 251 21.87 -6.77 -3.29
N TYR A 252 22.86 -6.55 -4.14
CA TYR A 252 23.08 -7.40 -5.32
C TYR A 252 23.45 -8.84 -4.95
N SER A 253 24.26 -9.01 -3.91
CA SER A 253 24.65 -10.34 -3.43
C SER A 253 23.45 -11.12 -2.88
N GLN A 254 22.57 -10.47 -2.12
CA GLN A 254 21.42 -11.10 -1.50
C GLN A 254 20.32 -11.40 -2.52
N LEU A 255 20.05 -10.50 -3.47
CA LEU A 255 19.13 -10.77 -4.57
C LEU A 255 19.62 -11.96 -5.44
N SER A 256 20.93 -12.09 -5.63
CA SER A 256 21.51 -13.25 -6.31
C SER A 256 21.30 -14.56 -5.54
N LEU A 257 21.25 -14.51 -4.20
CA LEU A 257 20.94 -15.67 -3.38
C LEU A 257 19.45 -16.03 -3.45
N ILE A 258 18.56 -15.03 -3.40
CA ILE A 258 17.11 -15.23 -3.57
C ILE A 258 16.82 -15.89 -4.92
N ASN A 259 17.47 -15.45 -6.01
CA ASN A 259 17.33 -16.03 -7.34
C ASN A 259 17.68 -17.53 -7.43
N LYS A 260 18.48 -18.09 -6.52
CA LYS A 260 18.74 -19.54 -6.50
C LYS A 260 17.50 -20.36 -6.15
N ASN A 261 16.53 -19.74 -5.51
CA ASN A 261 15.27 -20.34 -5.07
C ASN A 261 14.10 -20.01 -6.00
N LEU A 262 14.33 -19.19 -7.05
CA LEU A 262 13.33 -18.82 -8.06
C LEU A 262 13.57 -19.60 -9.37
N PRO A 263 12.56 -19.83 -10.22
CA PRO A 263 11.14 -19.51 -10.06
C PRO A 263 10.48 -20.34 -8.95
N ALA A 264 9.45 -19.77 -8.31
CA ALA A 264 8.67 -20.43 -7.27
C ALA A 264 7.21 -19.93 -7.28
N LYS A 265 6.30 -20.61 -6.57
CA LYS A 265 4.88 -20.21 -6.41
C LYS A 265 4.79 -19.08 -5.39
N VAL A 266 5.30 -17.93 -5.78
CA VAL A 266 5.33 -16.68 -5.03
C VAL A 266 4.98 -15.53 -5.98
N TRP A 267 4.39 -14.47 -5.48
CA TRP A 267 3.90 -13.33 -6.25
C TRP A 267 4.19 -12.01 -5.53
N ILE A 268 3.87 -10.89 -6.16
CA ILE A 268 3.92 -9.57 -5.53
C ILE A 268 2.48 -9.15 -5.19
N PRO A 269 2.09 -9.13 -3.90
CA PRO A 269 0.73 -8.86 -3.44
C PRO A 269 0.33 -7.37 -3.49
N LEU A 270 0.90 -6.61 -4.43
CA LEU A 270 0.48 -5.26 -4.82
C LEU A 270 -0.33 -5.26 -6.12
N TYR A 271 -0.06 -6.21 -7.01
CA TYR A 271 -0.66 -6.23 -8.35
C TYR A 271 -1.88 -7.15 -8.38
N ASN A 272 -2.91 -6.75 -9.13
CA ASN A 272 -4.16 -7.54 -9.22
C ASN A 272 -4.07 -8.65 -10.28
N CYS A 273 -2.99 -8.69 -11.06
CA CYS A 273 -2.75 -9.77 -12.01
C CYS A 273 -2.18 -10.98 -11.26
N ASN A 274 -2.70 -12.17 -11.55
CA ASN A 274 -2.13 -13.41 -11.06
C ASN A 274 -0.81 -13.69 -11.79
N HIS A 275 0.25 -13.98 -11.04
CA HIS A 275 1.57 -14.18 -11.62
C HIS A 275 2.47 -15.02 -10.72
N HIS A 276 3.52 -15.60 -11.30
CA HIS A 276 4.61 -16.25 -10.57
C HIS A 276 5.92 -15.52 -10.80
N ILE A 277 6.74 -15.37 -9.76
CA ILE A 277 8.05 -14.74 -9.87
C ILE A 277 9.04 -15.70 -10.54
N LEU A 278 9.68 -15.22 -11.60
CA LEU A 278 10.69 -15.95 -12.36
C LEU A 278 12.11 -15.65 -11.89
N SER A 279 12.44 -14.36 -11.78
CA SER A 279 13.75 -13.87 -11.36
C SER A 279 13.69 -12.41 -10.94
N ILE A 280 14.68 -11.96 -10.16
CA ILE A 280 14.86 -10.56 -9.75
C ILE A 280 16.23 -10.10 -10.24
N PRO A 281 16.32 -9.35 -11.35
CA PRO A 281 17.57 -8.83 -11.89
C PRO A 281 18.33 -7.95 -10.88
N PRO A 282 19.46 -8.42 -10.29
CA PRO A 282 20.11 -7.67 -9.22
C PRO A 282 20.63 -6.32 -9.70
N ARG A 283 21.18 -6.26 -10.92
CA ARG A 283 21.74 -5.04 -11.53
C ARG A 283 20.70 -3.96 -11.83
N ALA A 284 19.42 -4.31 -11.90
CA ALA A 284 18.36 -3.32 -12.11
C ALA A 284 17.94 -2.67 -10.78
N ALA A 285 18.17 -3.32 -9.64
CA ALA A 285 17.77 -2.82 -8.33
C ALA A 285 18.63 -1.63 -7.87
N ALA A 286 18.05 -0.78 -7.03
CA ALA A 286 18.72 0.39 -6.48
C ALA A 286 18.29 0.66 -5.03
N VAL A 287 19.23 1.15 -4.22
CA VAL A 287 18.93 1.65 -2.86
C VAL A 287 18.53 3.13 -2.98
N LEU A 288 17.40 3.49 -2.41
CA LEU A 288 16.86 4.85 -2.43
C LEU A 288 17.47 5.70 -1.32
N ASN A 289 17.45 7.01 -1.52
CA ASN A 289 18.08 7.97 -0.61
C ASN A 289 17.22 8.19 0.64
N SER A 290 17.48 7.43 1.71
CA SER A 290 17.07 7.79 3.07
C SER A 290 18.20 7.46 4.05
N LYS A 291 18.57 8.44 4.88
CA LYS A 291 19.80 8.38 5.70
C LYS A 291 19.90 7.11 6.56
N ASP A 292 18.79 6.74 7.21
CA ASP A 292 18.82 5.78 8.31
C ASP A 292 18.10 4.45 8.00
N LYS A 293 17.15 4.43 7.05
CA LYS A 293 16.25 3.27 6.83
C LYS A 293 16.43 2.59 5.48
N ALA A 294 17.18 3.21 4.55
CA ALA A 294 17.64 2.64 3.28
C ALA A 294 16.59 1.79 2.52
N PRO A 295 15.40 2.33 2.19
CA PRO A 295 14.45 1.64 1.33
C PRO A 295 15.10 1.36 -0.02
N PHE A 296 14.65 0.31 -0.69
CA PHE A 296 15.23 -0.10 -1.97
C PHE A 296 14.14 -0.48 -2.97
N ILE A 297 14.41 -0.21 -4.24
CA ILE A 297 13.55 -0.60 -5.36
C ILE A 297 14.12 -1.84 -6.02
N ILE A 298 13.25 -2.81 -6.29
CA ILE A 298 13.54 -4.02 -7.07
C ILE A 298 12.63 -4.07 -8.29
N TYR A 299 13.12 -4.74 -9.32
CA TYR A 299 12.35 -5.06 -10.52
C TYR A 299 12.26 -6.58 -10.60
N VAL A 300 11.05 -7.09 -10.72
CA VAL A 300 10.73 -8.52 -10.59
C VAL A 300 10.21 -9.01 -11.93
N GLU A 301 10.89 -9.99 -12.50
CA GLU A 301 10.41 -10.68 -13.70
C GLU A 301 9.35 -11.70 -13.30
N VAL A 302 8.22 -11.65 -13.97
CA VAL A 302 7.07 -12.49 -13.64
C VAL A 302 6.49 -13.14 -14.89
N ALA A 303 5.91 -14.33 -14.71
CA ALA A 303 5.03 -14.96 -15.68
C ALA A 303 3.58 -14.70 -15.25
N GLU A 304 2.81 -14.00 -16.08
CA GLU A 304 1.37 -13.86 -15.86
C GLU A 304 0.67 -15.20 -16.06
N VAL A 305 -0.22 -15.53 -15.14
CA VAL A 305 -0.98 -16.79 -15.11
C VAL A 305 -2.45 -16.52 -14.85
N GLU A 306 -3.33 -17.45 -15.19
CA GLU A 306 -4.76 -17.29 -14.92
C GLU A 306 -5.08 -17.35 -13.42
N ASP A 307 -4.44 -18.30 -12.71
CA ASP A 307 -4.63 -18.54 -11.28
C ASP A 307 -3.27 -18.79 -10.62
N ALA A 308 -2.90 -17.95 -9.65
CA ALA A 308 -1.60 -18.02 -8.98
C ALA A 308 -1.41 -19.32 -8.17
N GLU A 309 -2.49 -19.97 -7.74
CA GLU A 309 -2.43 -21.16 -6.90
C GLU A 309 -2.38 -22.44 -7.75
N ARG A 310 -3.25 -22.49 -8.76
CA ARG A 310 -3.49 -23.70 -9.57
C ARG A 310 -2.53 -23.82 -10.76
N SER A 311 -2.06 -22.71 -11.30
CA SER A 311 -1.24 -22.75 -12.52
C SER A 311 0.11 -23.45 -12.27
N PRO A 312 0.63 -24.19 -13.28
CA PRO A 312 1.92 -24.87 -13.16
C PRO A 312 3.07 -23.85 -13.11
N LEU A 313 4.16 -24.24 -12.46
CA LEU A 313 5.36 -23.42 -12.42
C LEU A 313 6.09 -23.45 -13.75
N THR A 314 6.58 -22.29 -14.18
CA THR A 314 7.47 -22.20 -15.32
C THR A 314 8.79 -22.92 -15.01
N THR A 315 9.22 -23.81 -15.90
CA THR A 315 10.45 -24.60 -15.71
C THR A 315 11.68 -23.70 -15.71
N ARG A 316 12.65 -23.99 -14.82
CA ARG A 316 13.96 -23.32 -14.80
C ARG A 316 14.64 -23.46 -16.15
N VAL A 317 14.89 -22.35 -16.83
CA VAL A 317 15.72 -22.33 -18.02
C VAL A 317 17.17 -22.43 -17.57
N SER A 318 17.81 -23.56 -17.85
CA SER A 318 19.24 -23.72 -17.59
C SER A 318 20.00 -22.84 -18.60
N ASN A 319 20.82 -21.91 -18.11
CA ASN A 319 21.63 -21.03 -18.95
C ASN A 319 22.66 -21.82 -19.78
N LEU A 320 22.25 -22.36 -20.93
CA LEU A 320 23.16 -22.96 -21.91
C LEU A 320 23.54 -22.00 -23.05
N ARG A 321 23.20 -20.70 -22.94
CA ARG A 321 23.41 -19.69 -24.01
C ARG A 321 24.35 -18.54 -23.63
N GLN A 322 25.40 -18.83 -22.86
CA GLN A 322 26.55 -17.93 -22.69
C GLN A 322 27.89 -18.55 -23.11
N THR A 323 27.86 -19.45 -24.10
CA THR A 323 29.03 -19.84 -24.90
C THR A 323 28.66 -19.81 -26.38
N ARG A 324 28.48 -18.60 -26.93
CA ARG A 324 28.68 -18.37 -28.36
C ARG A 324 29.85 -17.41 -28.49
N SER A 325 31.03 -17.95 -28.20
CA SER A 325 32.27 -17.42 -28.74
C SER A 325 32.21 -17.55 -30.26
N GLU A 326 32.66 -16.51 -30.94
CA GLU A 326 32.81 -16.45 -32.38
C GLU A 326 33.68 -17.62 -32.89
N GLU A 327 33.12 -18.49 -33.72
CA GLU A 327 33.89 -19.37 -34.60
C GLU A 327 33.40 -19.20 -36.03
N ASN A 328 33.87 -18.12 -36.66
CA ASN A 328 34.14 -18.12 -38.09
C ASN A 328 35.59 -18.57 -38.26
N LEU A 329 35.82 -19.84 -38.61
CA LEU A 329 37.00 -20.32 -39.36
C LEU A 329 36.76 -21.77 -39.81
N THR A 330 36.41 -21.90 -41.09
CA THR A 330 36.78 -22.98 -42.03
C THR A 330 36.85 -24.45 -41.56
N ARG A 331 35.85 -25.22 -42.04
CA ARG A 331 35.93 -26.58 -42.64
C ARG A 331 37.29 -27.32 -42.52
N CYS A 332 37.29 -28.45 -41.81
CA CYS A 332 37.88 -29.70 -42.29
C CYS A 332 37.26 -30.91 -41.57
N GLU A 333 36.92 -31.93 -42.34
CA GLU A 333 36.25 -33.17 -41.94
C GLU A 333 37.20 -34.11 -41.18
N SER A 334 36.73 -34.80 -40.13
CA SER A 334 36.84 -36.28 -39.98
C SER A 334 36.33 -36.82 -38.62
N GLN A 335 35.40 -37.77 -38.72
CA GLN A 335 35.18 -39.02 -37.95
C GLN A 335 35.03 -39.04 -36.40
N ASP A 336 33.86 -39.53 -35.99
CA ASP A 336 33.47 -40.14 -34.69
C ASP A 336 34.44 -41.27 -34.22
N PRO A 337 34.56 -41.60 -32.90
CA PRO A 337 33.44 -42.17 -32.11
C PRO A 337 33.33 -41.81 -30.58
N LYS A 338 32.11 -42.01 -30.04
CA LYS A 338 31.71 -42.02 -28.60
C LYS A 338 32.24 -43.25 -27.82
N PRO A 339 32.00 -43.40 -26.50
CA PRO A 339 31.99 -42.45 -25.37
C PRO A 339 32.73 -42.99 -24.11
N GLU A 340 33.16 -42.14 -23.16
CA GLU A 340 33.41 -42.59 -21.77
C GLU A 340 32.90 -41.57 -20.72
N ILE A 341 32.16 -42.12 -19.76
CA ILE A 341 31.57 -41.46 -18.60
C ILE A 341 32.65 -41.35 -17.54
N ASN A 342 32.95 -40.14 -17.05
CA ASN A 342 33.64 -40.01 -15.77
C ASN A 342 33.04 -38.88 -14.93
N ASN A 343 32.40 -39.29 -13.83
CA ASN A 343 31.89 -38.45 -12.76
C ASN A 343 33.06 -37.86 -11.98
N GLN A 344 33.27 -36.55 -12.07
CA GLN A 344 33.95 -35.81 -11.00
C GLN A 344 33.20 -34.51 -10.68
N ASN A 345 32.58 -34.52 -9.50
CA ASN A 345 31.98 -33.38 -8.83
C ASN A 345 33.01 -32.26 -8.66
N MET A 346 32.90 -31.19 -9.45
CA MET A 346 33.68 -29.98 -9.26
C MET A 346 32.96 -29.06 -8.26
N PHE A 347 33.37 -29.14 -6.99
CA PHE A 347 32.96 -28.19 -5.95
C PHE A 347 33.47 -26.79 -6.30
N ILE A 348 32.56 -25.86 -6.59
CA ILE A 348 32.90 -24.44 -6.77
C ILE A 348 32.92 -23.78 -5.39
N VAL A 349 34.12 -23.43 -4.93
CA VAL A 349 34.36 -22.74 -3.66
C VAL A 349 33.86 -21.29 -3.75
N ALA A 350 33.20 -20.78 -2.71
CA ALA A 350 32.59 -19.45 -2.65
C ALA A 350 33.53 -18.27 -2.97
N GLY A 351 34.86 -18.48 -2.90
CA GLY A 351 35.87 -17.50 -3.28
C GLY A 351 35.96 -17.21 -4.78
N ASP A 352 35.62 -18.19 -5.64
CA ASP A 352 35.73 -18.03 -7.10
C ASP A 352 34.59 -17.20 -7.71
N ILE A 353 33.45 -17.12 -7.02
CA ILE A 353 32.33 -16.25 -7.41
C ILE A 353 32.73 -14.78 -7.25
N ARG A 354 33.47 -14.45 -6.17
CA ARG A 354 33.95 -13.08 -5.90
C ARG A 354 34.96 -12.61 -6.95
N ARG A 355 35.81 -13.52 -7.44
CA ARG A 355 36.80 -13.23 -8.50
C ARG A 355 36.17 -13.08 -9.89
N ARG A 356 35.12 -13.84 -10.20
CA ARG A 356 34.39 -13.74 -11.48
C ARG A 356 33.53 -12.48 -11.58
N LEU A 357 33.02 -11.97 -10.45
CA LEU A 357 32.30 -10.70 -10.39
C LEU A 357 33.22 -9.49 -10.63
N THR A 358 34.49 -9.55 -10.22
CA THR A 358 35.47 -8.47 -10.48
C THR A 358 36.00 -8.42 -11.91
N VAL A 359 35.89 -9.49 -12.69
CA VAL A 359 36.38 -9.54 -14.09
C VAL A 359 35.27 -9.19 -15.11
N SER A 360 34.00 -9.21 -14.69
CA SER A 360 32.84 -8.93 -15.57
C SER A 360 32.43 -7.44 -15.57
N THR A 361 33.27 -6.55 -15.07
CA THR A 361 33.01 -5.10 -14.91
C THR A 361 33.21 -4.28 -16.19
N ASP A 362 33.71 -4.88 -17.28
CA ASP A 362 34.10 -4.15 -18.50
C ASP A 362 33.06 -4.14 -19.64
N ILE A 363 31.77 -4.23 -19.32
CA ILE A 363 30.71 -3.90 -20.29
C ILE A 363 30.29 -2.45 -20.04
N LYS A 364 30.82 -1.52 -20.84
CA LYS A 364 30.44 -0.10 -20.85
C LYS A 364 28.94 0.04 -21.15
N SER A 365 28.13 0.32 -20.13
CA SER A 365 26.75 0.75 -20.29
C SER A 365 26.70 2.22 -20.71
N SER A 366 26.18 2.50 -21.90
CA SER A 366 25.97 3.85 -22.42
C SER A 366 24.68 4.48 -21.86
N SER A 367 24.68 4.84 -20.58
CA SER A 367 23.73 5.78 -20.00
C SER A 367 24.50 6.82 -19.16
N PRO A 368 24.04 8.08 -19.07
CA PRO A 368 24.67 9.07 -18.22
C PRO A 368 24.40 8.71 -16.77
N THR A 369 25.28 7.92 -16.17
CA THR A 369 25.28 7.62 -14.74
C THR A 369 25.57 8.91 -13.99
N ASP A 370 24.62 9.40 -13.18
CA ASP A 370 24.95 10.31 -12.09
C ASP A 370 25.73 9.50 -11.04
N PRO A 371 27.05 9.74 -10.86
CA PRO A 371 27.85 8.99 -9.90
C PRO A 371 27.32 9.18 -8.47
N GLU A 372 26.65 10.31 -8.21
CA GLU A 372 26.15 10.68 -6.89
C GLU A 372 24.74 10.14 -6.59
N ASP A 373 23.95 9.67 -7.56
CA ASP A 373 22.62 9.07 -7.32
C ASP A 373 22.19 8.04 -8.40
N PRO A 374 22.59 6.76 -8.26
CA PRO A 374 22.13 5.67 -9.11
C PRO A 374 20.62 5.44 -9.06
N SER A 375 19.94 5.83 -7.97
CA SER A 375 18.49 5.67 -7.85
C SER A 375 17.74 6.67 -8.73
N ALA A 376 18.24 7.91 -8.82
CA ALA A 376 17.77 8.90 -9.79
C ALA A 376 17.92 8.40 -11.22
N ALA A 377 19.08 7.84 -11.56
CA ALA A 377 19.34 7.28 -12.89
C ALA A 377 18.42 6.08 -13.19
N ALA A 378 18.16 5.22 -12.20
CA ALA A 378 17.27 4.08 -12.33
C ALA A 378 15.81 4.50 -12.58
N LEU A 379 15.33 5.57 -11.96
CA LEU A 379 13.95 6.07 -12.11
C LEU A 379 13.76 6.99 -13.33
N LYS A 380 14.82 7.66 -13.80
CA LYS A 380 14.78 8.56 -14.97
C LYS A 380 14.68 7.82 -16.31
N GLU A 381 15.24 6.61 -16.41
CA GLU A 381 15.10 5.78 -17.63
C GLU A 381 13.62 5.52 -17.92
N LEU A 382 13.21 5.71 -19.18
CA LEU A 382 11.83 5.44 -19.58
C LEU A 382 11.49 3.96 -19.32
N TRP A 383 10.34 3.72 -18.70
CA TRP A 383 9.92 2.37 -18.28
C TRP A 383 9.96 1.37 -19.43
N SER A 384 9.49 1.75 -20.62
CA SER A 384 9.49 0.88 -21.80
C SER A 384 10.90 0.49 -22.25
N GLU A 385 11.88 1.37 -22.08
CA GLU A 385 13.28 1.10 -22.43
C GLU A 385 13.91 0.15 -21.40
N LYS A 386 13.63 0.40 -20.11
CA LYS A 386 14.06 -0.49 -19.02
C LYS A 386 13.48 -1.88 -19.20
N GLU A 387 12.19 -1.98 -19.45
CA GLU A 387 11.48 -3.25 -19.67
C GLU A 387 12.09 -4.01 -20.85
N LYS A 388 12.31 -3.33 -21.99
CA LYS A 388 12.96 -3.92 -23.16
C LYS A 388 14.38 -4.41 -22.84
N ARG A 389 15.20 -3.60 -22.19
CA ARG A 389 16.59 -3.93 -21.84
C ARG A 389 16.67 -5.12 -20.88
N VAL A 390 15.80 -5.16 -19.88
CA VAL A 390 15.73 -6.29 -18.93
C VAL A 390 15.22 -7.54 -19.64
N ARG A 391 14.22 -7.42 -20.52
CA ARG A 391 13.69 -8.53 -21.33
C ARG A 391 14.77 -9.15 -22.22
N GLU A 392 15.55 -8.32 -22.91
CA GLU A 392 16.63 -8.77 -23.80
C GLU A 392 17.77 -9.48 -23.05
N ALA A 393 18.05 -9.04 -21.82
CA ALA A 393 19.06 -9.67 -20.97
C ALA A 393 18.55 -10.92 -20.22
N SER A 394 17.24 -11.16 -20.21
CA SER A 394 16.61 -12.21 -19.41
C SER A 394 16.61 -13.57 -20.10
N PRO A 395 16.92 -14.67 -19.38
CA PRO A 395 16.67 -16.03 -19.84
C PRO A 395 15.18 -16.33 -20.14
N TYR A 396 14.27 -15.59 -19.51
CA TYR A 396 12.81 -15.75 -19.61
C TYR A 396 12.14 -14.74 -20.54
N GLY A 397 12.89 -13.78 -21.10
CA GLY A 397 12.32 -12.69 -21.90
C GLY A 397 11.60 -13.14 -23.18
N GLY A 398 11.88 -14.36 -23.66
CA GLY A 398 11.19 -14.96 -24.81
C GLY A 398 9.78 -15.47 -24.52
N LEU A 399 9.35 -15.54 -23.25
CA LEU A 399 8.01 -16.00 -22.89
C LEU A 399 6.96 -14.94 -23.27
N ALA A 400 5.82 -15.40 -23.79
CA ALA A 400 4.73 -14.52 -24.22
C ALA A 400 4.03 -13.83 -23.04
N ASN A 401 3.94 -14.53 -21.90
CA ASN A 401 3.34 -14.06 -20.66
C ASN A 401 4.35 -13.39 -19.71
N TRP A 402 5.57 -13.06 -20.19
CA TRP A 402 6.57 -12.36 -19.39
C TRP A 402 6.16 -10.90 -19.16
N LYS A 403 6.29 -10.43 -17.91
CA LYS A 403 6.13 -9.04 -17.51
C LYS A 403 7.21 -8.64 -16.51
N LEU A 404 7.48 -7.35 -16.41
CA LEU A 404 8.37 -6.77 -15.39
C LEU A 404 7.52 -5.96 -14.39
N LEU A 405 7.67 -6.22 -13.09
CA LEU A 405 6.94 -5.53 -12.03
C LEU A 405 7.90 -4.82 -11.08
N PRO A 406 7.79 -3.50 -10.89
CA PRO A 406 8.64 -2.75 -9.97
C PRO A 406 8.03 -2.71 -8.55
N VAL A 407 8.86 -2.77 -7.51
CA VAL A 407 8.40 -2.73 -6.11
C VAL A 407 9.41 -1.98 -5.26
N ILE A 408 8.94 -1.06 -4.41
CA ILE A 408 9.73 -0.48 -3.33
C ILE A 408 9.48 -1.27 -2.06
N VAL A 409 10.56 -1.75 -1.44
CA VAL A 409 10.54 -2.39 -0.13
C VAL A 409 11.01 -1.37 0.90
N LYS A 410 10.15 -1.07 1.88
CA LYS A 410 10.42 -0.09 2.93
C LYS A 410 10.35 -0.79 4.29
N THR A 411 11.44 -0.74 5.04
CA THR A 411 11.61 -1.43 6.34
C THR A 411 12.11 -0.44 7.39
N GLY A 412 11.62 -0.59 8.62
CA GLY A 412 11.81 0.38 9.70
C GLY A 412 10.84 1.56 9.68
N ASP A 413 9.84 1.58 8.79
CA ASP A 413 8.83 2.63 8.66
C ASP A 413 7.43 2.07 8.78
N ASP A 414 6.57 2.83 9.46
CA ASP A 414 5.15 2.51 9.59
C ASP A 414 4.36 3.06 8.40
N LEU A 415 3.94 2.17 7.49
CA LEU A 415 3.19 2.56 6.29
C LEU A 415 1.68 2.70 6.51
N ARG A 416 1.16 2.49 7.73
CA ARG A 416 -0.30 2.56 7.99
C ARG A 416 -0.88 3.94 7.72
N GLN A 417 -0.10 5.00 7.98
CA GLN A 417 -0.48 6.38 7.64
C GLN A 417 -0.47 6.63 6.13
N GLU A 418 0.54 6.10 5.43
CA GLU A 418 0.60 6.22 3.98
C GLU A 418 -0.54 5.43 3.32
N LEU A 419 -0.88 4.24 3.84
CA LEU A 419 -2.04 3.44 3.40
C LEU A 419 -3.34 4.24 3.55
N LEU A 420 -3.56 4.88 4.71
CA LEU A 420 -4.70 5.77 4.92
C LEU A 420 -4.71 6.92 3.91
N ALA A 421 -3.57 7.56 3.68
CA ALA A 421 -3.47 8.62 2.67
C ALA A 421 -3.87 8.10 1.28
N SER A 422 -3.36 6.94 0.86
CA SER A 422 -3.69 6.33 -0.44
C SER A 422 -5.20 6.06 -0.58
N GLN A 423 -5.86 5.55 0.47
CA GLN A 423 -7.32 5.39 0.48
C GLN A 423 -8.07 6.73 0.35
N LEU A 424 -7.61 7.78 1.02
CA LEU A 424 -8.19 9.12 0.91
C LEU A 424 -7.98 9.73 -0.48
N LEU A 425 -6.80 9.55 -1.08
CA LEU A 425 -6.51 9.97 -2.45
C LEU A 425 -7.44 9.26 -3.46
N LEU A 426 -7.60 7.95 -3.35
CA LEU A 426 -8.53 7.16 -4.18
C LEU A 426 -9.99 7.63 -3.99
N THR A 427 -10.38 7.95 -2.75
CA THR A 427 -11.73 8.45 -2.44
C THR A 427 -11.97 9.80 -3.10
N LEU A 428 -11.04 10.75 -2.95
CA LEU A 428 -11.11 12.07 -3.59
C LEU A 428 -11.10 11.95 -5.12
N HIS A 429 -10.27 11.08 -5.68
CA HIS A 429 -10.23 10.79 -7.10
C HIS A 429 -11.59 10.31 -7.63
N SER A 430 -12.19 9.33 -6.96
CA SER A 430 -13.53 8.82 -7.30
C SER A 430 -14.59 9.92 -7.25
N ILE A 431 -14.54 10.81 -6.23
CA ILE A 431 -15.45 11.95 -6.09
C ILE A 431 -15.30 12.90 -7.29
N TRP A 432 -14.08 13.36 -7.59
CA TRP A 432 -13.86 14.31 -8.67
C TRP A 432 -14.20 13.74 -10.04
N MET A 433 -13.93 12.45 -10.28
CA MET A 433 -14.37 11.75 -11.49
C MET A 433 -15.90 11.71 -11.60
N SER A 434 -16.61 11.42 -10.50
CA SER A 434 -18.08 11.37 -10.49
C SER A 434 -18.74 12.74 -10.71
N GLU A 435 -18.10 13.82 -10.25
CA GLU A 435 -18.57 15.20 -10.42
C GLU A 435 -17.99 15.87 -11.68
N LEU A 436 -17.30 15.11 -12.54
CA LEU A 436 -16.70 15.56 -13.80
C LEU A 436 -15.73 16.75 -13.63
N VAL A 437 -15.03 16.82 -12.50
CA VAL A 437 -13.99 17.81 -12.24
C VAL A 437 -12.67 17.23 -12.75
N PRO A 438 -11.96 17.88 -13.70
CA PRO A 438 -10.77 17.32 -14.35
C PRO A 438 -9.51 17.46 -13.47
N LEU A 439 -9.60 17.01 -12.22
CA LEU A 439 -8.49 16.93 -11.28
C LEU A 439 -7.81 15.56 -11.42
N LYS A 440 -6.49 15.57 -11.55
CA LYS A 440 -5.71 14.34 -11.75
C LYS A 440 -4.86 14.04 -10.52
N VAL A 441 -5.11 12.89 -9.90
CA VAL A 441 -4.24 12.33 -8.88
C VAL A 441 -3.75 10.97 -9.34
N PHE A 442 -2.60 10.56 -8.80
CA PHE A 442 -1.96 9.30 -9.14
C PHE A 442 -1.75 8.51 -7.84
N PRO A 443 -2.81 7.86 -7.32
CA PRO A 443 -2.69 7.01 -6.15
C PRO A 443 -1.82 5.81 -6.50
N TYR A 444 -0.91 5.46 -5.61
CA TYR A 444 -0.06 4.28 -5.71
C TYR A 444 -0.45 3.29 -4.61
N LYS A 445 -0.30 2.00 -4.91
CA LYS A 445 -0.67 0.94 -3.97
C LYS A 445 0.35 0.82 -2.85
N ILE A 446 -0.17 0.55 -1.66
CA ILE A 446 0.60 0.39 -0.43
C ILE A 446 0.10 -0.87 0.26
N LEU A 447 1.05 -1.68 0.71
CA LEU A 447 0.77 -2.88 1.48
C LEU A 447 1.54 -2.84 2.79
N CYS A 448 0.82 -2.79 3.90
CA CYS A 448 1.40 -2.94 5.22
C CYS A 448 1.65 -4.43 5.50
N LEU A 449 2.90 -4.79 5.80
CA LEU A 449 3.29 -6.16 6.16
C LEU A 449 3.32 -6.36 7.67
N SER A 450 3.74 -5.32 8.39
CA SER A 450 3.83 -5.24 9.85
C SER A 450 3.66 -3.78 10.30
N ASN A 451 3.92 -3.49 11.57
CA ASN A 451 3.97 -2.13 12.12
C ASN A 451 5.22 -1.34 11.70
N ASP A 452 6.21 -1.99 11.09
CA ASP A 452 7.51 -1.42 10.73
C ASP A 452 7.99 -1.76 9.31
N ALA A 453 7.18 -2.44 8.49
CA ALA A 453 7.56 -2.81 7.14
C ALA A 453 6.35 -2.81 6.19
N GLY A 454 6.64 -2.53 4.92
CA GLY A 454 5.65 -2.64 3.87
C GLY A 454 6.23 -2.52 2.46
N LEU A 455 5.34 -2.71 1.49
CA LEU A 455 5.65 -2.59 0.07
C LEU A 455 4.90 -1.39 -0.52
N ILE A 456 5.54 -0.71 -1.46
CA ILE A 456 5.00 0.44 -2.16
C ILE A 456 5.16 0.22 -3.66
N GLU A 457 4.10 0.48 -4.42
CA GLU A 457 4.15 0.56 -5.87
C GLU A 457 4.86 1.86 -6.29
N PRO A 458 6.00 1.79 -7.00
CA PRO A 458 6.71 2.99 -7.44
C PRO A 458 5.97 3.68 -8.60
N VAL A 459 5.96 5.01 -8.57
CA VAL A 459 5.44 5.81 -9.68
C VAL A 459 6.49 5.89 -10.80
N LEU A 460 6.18 5.31 -11.95
CA LEU A 460 7.12 5.16 -13.07
C LEU A 460 7.20 6.41 -13.94
N ASN A 461 8.30 6.54 -14.69
CA ASN A 461 8.55 7.66 -15.62
C ASN A 461 8.51 9.03 -14.94
N THR A 462 9.00 9.11 -13.70
CA THR A 462 8.98 10.32 -12.90
C THR A 462 10.38 10.72 -12.43
N ILE A 463 10.55 12.02 -12.23
CA ILE A 463 11.73 12.62 -11.61
C ILE A 463 11.29 13.60 -10.53
N SER A 464 12.04 13.71 -9.43
CA SER A 464 11.71 14.70 -8.39
C SER A 464 12.06 16.12 -8.85
N LEU A 465 11.32 17.12 -8.36
CA LEU A 465 11.65 18.53 -8.63
C LEU A 465 13.06 18.87 -8.12
N HIS A 466 13.49 18.23 -7.03
CA HIS A 466 14.86 18.33 -6.53
C HIS A 466 15.89 17.88 -7.57
N GLN A 467 15.69 16.72 -8.20
CA GLN A 467 16.58 16.20 -9.23
C GLN A 467 16.58 17.11 -10.47
N ILE A 468 15.43 17.65 -10.87
CA ILE A 468 15.34 18.63 -11.96
C ILE A 468 16.22 19.86 -11.65
N LYS A 469 16.10 20.43 -10.45
CA LYS A 469 16.91 21.59 -10.04
C LYS A 469 18.40 21.29 -9.92
N LYS A 470 18.76 20.07 -9.50
CA LYS A 470 20.17 19.65 -9.39
C LYS A 470 20.81 19.49 -10.78
N GLN A 471 20.08 18.89 -11.72
CA GLN A 471 20.58 18.60 -13.07
C GLN A 471 20.54 19.82 -13.97
N ASN A 472 19.47 20.61 -13.90
CA ASN A 472 19.26 21.81 -14.70
C ASN A 472 19.43 23.03 -13.80
N LYS A 473 20.46 23.84 -14.05
CA LYS A 473 20.68 25.12 -13.36
C LYS A 473 19.62 26.18 -13.69
N ASN A 474 18.57 25.81 -14.41
CA ASN A 474 17.53 26.68 -14.95
C ASN A 474 16.21 26.51 -14.16
N SER A 475 15.29 27.45 -14.32
CA SER A 475 13.96 27.38 -13.70
C SER A 475 13.14 26.19 -14.21
N LEU A 476 12.14 25.76 -13.42
CA LEU A 476 11.21 24.70 -13.81
C LEU A 476 10.49 25.01 -15.14
N SER A 477 10.18 26.27 -15.42
CA SER A 477 9.58 26.72 -16.68
C SER A 477 10.47 26.44 -17.89
N VAL A 478 11.78 26.69 -17.79
CA VAL A 478 12.74 26.41 -18.86
C VAL A 478 12.86 24.91 -19.09
N TYR A 479 12.94 24.11 -18.02
CA TYR A 479 12.90 22.65 -18.16
C TYR A 479 11.64 22.17 -18.89
N PHE A 480 10.48 22.76 -18.56
CA PHE A 480 9.21 22.43 -19.21
C PHE A 480 9.24 22.72 -20.72
N GLU A 481 9.86 23.81 -21.14
CA GLU A 481 9.96 24.20 -22.55
C GLU A 481 11.01 23.37 -23.32
N GLU A 482 12.07 22.92 -22.65
CA GLU A 482 13.09 22.04 -23.21
C GLU A 482 12.58 20.60 -23.39
N GLU A 483 11.88 20.07 -22.38
CA GLU A 483 11.39 18.68 -22.38
C GLU A 483 10.14 18.51 -23.26
N PHE A 484 9.19 19.45 -23.18
CA PHE A 484 7.94 19.40 -23.93
C PHE A 484 7.97 20.32 -25.15
N LYS A 485 8.11 19.73 -26.34
CA LYS A 485 8.06 20.43 -27.63
C LYS A 485 6.70 21.14 -27.83
N GLU A 486 6.64 22.16 -28.69
CA GLU A 486 5.46 23.04 -28.87
C GLU A 486 4.11 22.29 -29.01
N ASN A 487 4.07 21.19 -29.78
CA ASN A 487 2.84 20.41 -29.98
C ASN A 487 2.37 19.66 -28.72
N THR A 488 3.26 19.37 -27.76
CA THR A 488 2.93 18.67 -26.51
C THR A 488 2.93 19.59 -25.29
N LEU A 489 3.59 20.76 -25.37
CA LEU A 489 3.73 21.73 -24.28
C LEU A 489 2.39 22.18 -23.71
N ALA A 490 1.42 22.53 -24.57
CA ALA A 490 0.09 22.95 -24.11
C ALA A 490 -0.64 21.84 -23.33
N LYS A 491 -0.51 20.58 -23.78
CA LYS A 491 -1.07 19.41 -23.09
C LYS A 491 -0.36 19.15 -21.76
N ALA A 492 0.97 19.26 -21.75
CA ALA A 492 1.78 19.09 -20.55
C ALA A 492 1.49 20.18 -19.50
N ARG A 493 1.38 21.44 -19.91
CA ARG A 493 0.97 22.55 -19.02
C ARG A 493 -0.43 22.34 -18.46
N LYS A 494 -1.38 21.86 -19.27
CA LYS A 494 -2.73 21.50 -18.80
C LYS A 494 -2.68 20.37 -17.76
N ASN A 495 -1.93 19.30 -18.04
CA ASN A 495 -1.70 18.19 -17.11
C ASN A 495 -1.08 18.68 -15.78
N PHE A 496 -0.11 19.58 -15.87
CA PHE A 496 0.54 20.21 -14.72
C PHE A 496 -0.48 20.98 -13.88
N ILE A 497 -1.29 21.84 -14.49
CA ILE A 497 -2.32 22.62 -13.78
C ILE A 497 -3.36 21.71 -13.11
N GLU A 498 -3.85 20.70 -13.83
CA GLU A 498 -4.88 19.78 -13.35
C GLU A 498 -4.40 18.91 -12.17
N SER A 499 -3.16 18.44 -12.23
CA SER A 499 -2.56 17.64 -11.16
C SER A 499 -2.09 18.51 -9.98
N CYS A 500 -1.52 19.69 -10.25
CA CYS A 500 -1.14 20.65 -9.21
C CYS A 500 -2.36 21.09 -8.40
N ALA A 501 -3.47 21.46 -9.04
CA ALA A 501 -4.71 21.81 -8.34
C ALA A 501 -5.23 20.65 -7.48
N ALA A 502 -5.12 19.41 -7.98
CA ALA A 502 -5.59 18.23 -7.27
C ALA A 502 -4.76 17.98 -6.00
N TYR A 503 -3.43 17.96 -6.11
CA TYR A 503 -2.56 17.78 -4.95
C TYR A 503 -2.57 18.99 -4.00
N SER A 504 -2.85 20.22 -4.46
CA SER A 504 -3.12 21.37 -3.58
C SER A 504 -4.34 21.12 -2.69
N LEU A 505 -5.43 20.59 -3.25
CA LEU A 505 -6.62 20.22 -2.48
C LEU A 505 -6.37 19.03 -1.54
N VAL A 506 -5.63 18.01 -1.99
CA VAL A 506 -5.23 16.87 -1.15
C VAL A 506 -4.42 17.37 0.06
N CYS A 507 -3.39 18.17 -0.18
CA CYS A 507 -2.55 18.77 0.86
C CYS A 507 -3.37 19.58 1.86
N TYR A 508 -4.31 20.38 1.37
CA TYR A 508 -5.20 21.17 2.21
C TYR A 508 -6.13 20.31 3.07
N LEU A 509 -6.91 19.43 2.45
CA LEU A 509 -7.94 18.64 3.12
C LEU A 509 -7.32 17.64 4.10
N ILE A 510 -6.23 16.97 3.70
CA ILE A 510 -5.59 15.90 4.49
C ILE A 510 -4.49 16.45 5.41
N GLN A 511 -4.08 17.72 5.26
CA GLN A 511 -2.99 18.35 6.03
C GLN A 511 -1.67 17.60 5.87
N VAL A 512 -1.26 17.41 4.61
CA VAL A 512 0.07 16.87 4.28
C VAL A 512 1.12 17.90 4.70
N LYS A 513 2.13 17.48 5.48
CA LYS A 513 3.15 18.40 6.01
C LYS A 513 4.50 18.29 5.30
N ASP A 514 5.08 17.11 5.08
CA ASP A 514 6.46 16.99 4.54
C ASP A 514 6.56 17.29 3.03
N ARG A 515 6.35 18.55 2.65
CA ARG A 515 6.14 19.01 1.26
C ARG A 515 7.40 19.69 0.71
N HIS A 516 8.43 18.92 0.42
CA HIS A 516 9.67 19.44 -0.19
C HIS A 516 9.84 18.97 -1.64
N ASN A 517 10.80 19.56 -2.36
CA ASN A 517 11.02 19.27 -3.79
C ASN A 517 11.42 17.80 -4.07
N GLY A 518 11.94 17.08 -3.07
CA GLY A 518 12.16 15.63 -3.14
C GLY A 518 10.89 14.77 -3.13
N ASN A 519 9.79 15.25 -2.55
CA ASN A 519 8.52 14.52 -2.43
C ASN A 519 7.51 14.93 -3.52
N ILE A 520 7.89 15.86 -4.39
CA ILE A 520 7.09 16.29 -5.53
C ILE A 520 7.79 15.80 -6.79
N LEU A 521 7.12 14.91 -7.50
CA LEU A 521 7.57 14.33 -8.74
C LEU A 521 6.89 15.00 -9.93
N LEU A 522 7.55 14.92 -11.09
CA LEU A 522 7.03 15.32 -12.38
C LEU A 522 7.17 14.13 -13.34
N ASP A 523 6.08 13.75 -14.00
CA ASP A 523 6.10 12.68 -15.00
C ASP A 523 6.42 13.18 -16.41
N ASN A 524 6.66 12.25 -17.34
CA ASN A 524 6.93 12.54 -18.75
C ASN A 524 5.71 13.05 -19.56
N GLN A 525 4.57 13.27 -18.92
CA GLN A 525 3.37 13.90 -19.50
C GLN A 525 3.09 15.29 -18.90
N GLY A 526 3.92 15.75 -17.96
CA GLY A 526 3.79 17.03 -17.29
C GLY A 526 2.89 17.01 -16.05
N ASN A 527 2.49 15.85 -15.53
CA ASN A 527 1.72 15.76 -14.30
C ASN A 527 2.63 15.89 -13.07
N LEU A 528 2.18 16.68 -12.11
CA LEU A 528 2.77 16.80 -10.78
C LEU A 528 2.21 15.70 -9.87
N ILE A 529 3.07 14.97 -9.17
CA ILE A 529 2.70 13.84 -8.33
C ILE A 529 3.34 14.00 -6.95
N HIS A 530 2.53 14.10 -5.89
CA HIS A 530 3.05 14.09 -4.52
C HIS A 530 3.22 12.65 -4.02
N ILE A 531 4.37 12.35 -3.43
CA ILE A 531 4.69 11.09 -2.78
C ILE A 531 5.03 11.30 -1.30
N ASP A 532 5.20 10.21 -0.55
CA ASP A 532 5.53 10.19 0.88
C ASP A 532 4.51 10.93 1.76
N PHE A 533 3.40 10.24 2.03
CA PHE A 533 2.35 10.72 2.92
C PHE A 533 2.56 10.29 4.38
N GLY A 534 3.82 10.11 4.82
CA GLY A 534 4.14 9.70 6.19
C GLY A 534 3.69 10.71 7.28
N PHE A 535 3.42 11.96 6.90
CA PHE A 535 2.98 13.03 7.80
C PHE A 535 1.69 13.70 7.32
N ILE A 536 0.56 13.19 7.79
CA ILE A 536 -0.79 13.68 7.49
C ILE A 536 -1.59 14.04 8.76
N LEU A 537 -2.65 14.82 8.61
CA LEU A 537 -3.58 15.23 9.67
C LEU A 537 -2.82 15.93 10.83
N SER A 538 -2.84 15.34 12.03
CA SER A 538 -2.14 15.93 13.17
C SER A 538 -0.65 15.60 13.24
N ALA A 539 -0.17 14.61 12.46
CA ALA A 539 1.24 14.22 12.45
C ALA A 539 2.12 15.38 11.94
N SER A 540 3.32 15.54 12.50
CA SER A 540 4.28 16.55 12.04
C SER A 540 5.69 16.01 12.08
N PRO A 541 6.54 16.32 11.09
CA PRO A 541 7.96 16.04 11.16
C PRO A 541 8.56 16.72 12.40
N LYS A 542 9.16 15.93 13.30
CA LYS A 542 9.90 16.37 14.50
C LYS A 542 9.13 17.38 15.41
N ASN A 543 7.79 17.39 15.38
CA ASN A 543 6.92 18.36 16.09
C ASN A 543 7.25 19.84 15.83
N LEU A 544 7.89 20.15 14.70
CA LEU A 544 8.45 21.48 14.48
C LEU A 544 7.41 22.55 14.17
N GLY A 545 6.17 22.18 13.82
CA GLY A 545 5.06 23.13 13.60
C GLY A 545 5.28 24.16 12.49
N PHE A 546 6.36 24.03 11.70
CA PHE A 546 6.77 25.04 10.72
C PHE A 546 5.81 25.13 9.53
N GLU A 547 5.06 24.08 9.22
CA GLU A 547 4.26 23.99 8.00
C GLU A 547 2.84 24.55 8.18
N SER A 548 2.69 25.88 8.18
CA SER A 548 1.37 26.56 8.29
C SER A 548 0.67 26.82 6.95
N SER A 549 1.39 26.71 5.82
CA SER A 549 0.83 26.99 4.50
C SER A 549 -0.21 25.94 4.08
N PRO A 550 -1.35 26.33 3.45
CA PRO A 550 -2.37 25.39 2.95
C PRO A 550 -1.80 24.31 2.03
N PHE A 551 -0.94 24.70 1.09
CA PHE A 551 -0.20 23.80 0.19
C PHE A 551 1.08 24.49 -0.29
N LYS A 552 1.94 23.74 -0.98
CA LYS A 552 3.15 24.27 -1.60
C LYS A 552 2.82 24.83 -2.99
N LEU A 553 3.01 26.13 -3.19
CA LEU A 553 2.90 26.79 -4.49
C LEU A 553 4.07 27.77 -4.63
N THR A 554 4.97 27.51 -5.56
CA THR A 554 6.16 28.34 -5.77
C THR A 554 5.99 29.23 -7.00
N SER A 555 6.74 30.33 -7.08
CA SER A 555 6.75 31.19 -8.27
C SER A 555 7.12 30.40 -9.54
N GLU A 556 8.08 29.47 -9.44
CA GLU A 556 8.44 28.60 -10.57
C GLU A 556 7.27 27.74 -11.06
N MET A 557 6.41 27.24 -10.16
CA MET A 557 5.20 26.51 -10.53
C MET A 557 4.20 27.42 -11.25
N VAL A 558 4.06 28.67 -10.79
CA VAL A 558 3.19 29.67 -11.43
C VAL A 558 3.71 30.06 -12.82
N ASP A 559 5.03 30.15 -12.99
CA ASP A 559 5.65 30.42 -14.29
C ASP A 559 5.35 29.31 -15.30
N VAL A 560 5.34 28.04 -14.88
CA VAL A 560 4.89 26.91 -15.73
C VAL A 560 3.43 27.06 -16.16
N MET A 561 2.58 27.64 -15.29
CA MET A 561 1.17 27.92 -15.59
C MET A 561 0.98 29.11 -16.55
N GLY A 562 2.04 29.90 -16.81
CA GLY A 562 2.03 31.08 -17.66
C GLY A 562 2.05 32.42 -16.90
N GLY A 563 2.23 32.42 -15.58
CA GLY A 563 2.26 33.62 -14.74
C GLY A 563 0.92 33.94 -14.07
N LEU A 564 0.91 34.93 -13.18
CA LEU A 564 -0.23 35.26 -12.31
C LEU A 564 -1.49 35.74 -13.06
N ASP A 565 -1.32 36.45 -14.17
CA ASP A 565 -2.45 36.99 -14.95
C ASP A 565 -2.91 36.05 -16.07
N SER A 566 -2.26 34.90 -16.21
CA SER A 566 -2.53 33.92 -17.27
C SER A 566 -3.86 33.19 -17.09
N ASP A 567 -4.42 32.72 -18.20
CA ASP A 567 -5.60 31.85 -18.18
C ASP A 567 -5.30 30.50 -17.51
N GLY A 568 -4.04 30.03 -17.56
CA GLY A 568 -3.60 28.83 -16.85
C GLY A 568 -3.70 28.98 -15.33
N PHE A 569 -3.27 30.11 -14.78
CA PHE A 569 -3.38 30.39 -13.35
C PHE A 569 -4.84 30.61 -12.92
N LYS A 570 -5.66 31.29 -13.72
CA LYS A 570 -7.11 31.39 -13.48
C LYS A 570 -7.79 30.03 -13.50
N TYR A 571 -7.41 29.17 -14.45
CA TYR A 571 -7.90 27.79 -14.54
C TYR A 571 -7.51 26.97 -13.31
N PHE A 572 -6.27 27.09 -12.82
CA PHE A 572 -5.83 26.48 -11.55
C PHE A 572 -6.74 26.86 -10.37
N LYS A 573 -7.02 28.16 -10.17
CA LYS A 573 -7.92 28.62 -9.10
C LYS A 573 -9.34 28.08 -9.26
N LEU A 574 -9.86 28.07 -10.49
CA LEU A 574 -11.18 27.50 -10.80
C LEU A 574 -11.26 26.00 -10.48
N LEU A 575 -10.19 25.24 -10.76
CA LEU A 575 -10.13 23.82 -10.44
C LEU A 575 -10.10 23.56 -8.93
N ILE A 576 -9.36 24.36 -8.15
CA ILE A 576 -9.38 24.27 -6.69
C ILE A 576 -10.81 24.52 -6.17
N LEU A 577 -11.49 25.55 -6.66
CA LEU A 577 -12.87 25.84 -6.26
C LEU A 577 -13.83 24.69 -6.58
N ARG A 578 -13.83 24.22 -7.84
CA ARG A 578 -14.72 23.12 -8.28
C ARG A 578 -14.43 21.83 -7.53
N GLY A 579 -13.16 21.52 -7.33
CA GLY A 579 -12.74 20.35 -6.56
C GLY A 579 -13.17 20.42 -5.10
N LEU A 580 -13.06 21.60 -4.46
CA LEU A 580 -13.52 21.81 -3.09
C LEU A 580 -15.04 21.65 -2.95
N ILE A 581 -15.82 22.20 -3.89
CA ILE A 581 -17.28 22.05 -3.93
C ILE A 581 -17.67 20.57 -4.10
N ALA A 582 -17.03 19.86 -5.04
CA ALA A 582 -17.25 18.43 -5.25
C ALA A 582 -16.91 17.60 -4.00
N SER A 583 -15.74 17.85 -3.39
CA SER A 583 -15.34 17.20 -2.14
C SER A 583 -16.32 17.49 -0.99
N ARG A 584 -16.85 18.72 -0.90
CA ARG A 584 -17.84 19.13 0.10
C ARG A 584 -19.15 18.36 -0.01
N LYS A 585 -19.65 18.11 -1.23
CA LYS A 585 -20.87 17.33 -1.47
C LYS A 585 -20.76 15.87 -1.00
N HIS A 586 -19.55 15.31 -1.02
CA HIS A 586 -19.26 13.91 -0.68
C HIS A 586 -18.42 13.77 0.61
N MET A 587 -18.43 14.78 1.47
CA MET A 587 -17.58 14.86 2.67
C MET A 587 -17.66 13.61 3.55
N ASP A 588 -18.86 13.03 3.72
CA ASP A 588 -19.07 11.87 4.59
C ASP A 588 -18.31 10.62 4.12
N ARG A 589 -18.06 10.48 2.81
CA ARG A 589 -17.24 9.40 2.25
C ARG A 589 -15.77 9.54 2.66
N VAL A 590 -15.26 10.77 2.77
CA VAL A 590 -13.89 11.04 3.22
C VAL A 590 -13.80 10.90 4.74
N LEU A 591 -14.79 11.43 5.47
CA LEU A 591 -14.81 11.38 6.94
C LEU A 591 -14.91 9.95 7.47
N SER A 592 -15.75 9.09 6.88
CA SER A 592 -15.89 7.69 7.32
C SER A 592 -14.58 6.93 7.31
N VAL A 593 -13.81 7.04 6.22
CA VAL A 593 -12.50 6.38 6.09
C VAL A 593 -11.59 6.78 7.25
N VAL A 594 -11.52 8.08 7.58
CA VAL A 594 -10.68 8.59 8.68
C VAL A 594 -11.23 8.19 10.05
N GLN A 595 -12.55 8.30 10.25
CA GLN A 595 -13.21 8.05 11.53
C GLN A 595 -13.05 6.60 11.98
N ILE A 596 -13.23 5.65 11.07
CA ILE A 596 -13.12 4.22 11.37
C ILE A 596 -11.66 3.83 11.61
N MET A 597 -10.74 4.39 10.82
CA MET A 597 -9.32 4.15 11.04
C MET A 597 -8.84 4.74 12.36
N GLN A 598 -9.40 5.88 12.78
CA GLN A 598 -9.03 6.56 14.01
C GLN A 598 -9.49 5.81 15.26
N SER A 599 -10.69 5.22 15.28
CA SER A 599 -11.16 4.42 16.43
C SER A 599 -10.19 3.29 16.72
N ALA A 600 -9.78 2.58 15.65
CA ALA A 600 -8.87 1.46 15.69
C ALA A 600 -7.42 1.78 16.04
N ASN A 601 -6.97 2.97 15.64
CA ASN A 601 -5.54 3.25 15.55
C ASN A 601 -5.15 4.57 16.19
N SER A 602 -5.79 4.93 17.32
CA SER A 602 -5.54 6.18 18.04
C SER A 602 -4.07 6.45 18.39
N GLN A 603 -3.24 5.40 18.47
CA GLN A 603 -1.79 5.45 18.68
C GLN A 603 -1.01 6.00 17.49
N LEU A 604 -1.57 6.01 16.28
CA LEU A 604 -0.89 6.52 15.09
C LEU A 604 -0.60 8.02 15.24
N PRO A 605 0.58 8.48 14.80
CA PRO A 605 0.96 9.90 14.86
C PRO A 605 -0.08 10.87 14.29
N CYS A 606 -0.79 10.48 13.23
CA CYS A 606 -1.83 11.30 12.59
C CYS A 606 -3.08 11.50 13.45
N PHE A 607 -3.28 10.69 14.49
CA PHE A 607 -4.44 10.71 15.40
C PHE A 607 -4.12 11.18 16.83
N ARG A 608 -2.87 11.56 17.12
CA ARG A 608 -2.42 11.97 18.47
C ARG A 608 -3.20 13.15 19.07
N ALA A 609 -3.75 14.04 18.25
CA ALA A 609 -4.59 15.15 18.72
C ALA A 609 -5.97 14.69 19.25
N GLY A 610 -6.33 13.42 19.09
CA GLY A 610 -7.61 12.84 19.53
C GLY A 610 -8.69 12.90 18.45
N ALA A 611 -9.64 11.96 18.56
CA ALA A 611 -10.76 11.76 17.63
C ALA A 611 -11.49 13.07 17.28
N THR A 612 -12.00 13.74 18.31
CA THR A 612 -12.84 14.94 18.19
C THR A 612 -12.08 16.08 17.50
N ALA A 613 -10.81 16.27 17.85
CA ALA A 613 -10.00 17.33 17.28
C ALA A 613 -9.65 17.04 15.81
N VAL A 614 -9.24 15.81 15.48
CA VAL A 614 -8.86 15.45 14.11
C VAL A 614 -10.05 15.46 13.17
N ILE A 615 -11.14 14.78 13.55
CA ILE A 615 -12.37 14.72 12.74
C ILE A 615 -13.04 16.08 12.67
N GLY A 616 -13.12 16.82 13.77
CA GLY A 616 -13.64 18.18 13.81
C GLY A 616 -12.86 19.12 12.89
N SER A 617 -11.52 19.10 12.98
CA SER A 617 -10.66 19.91 12.11
C SER A 617 -10.78 19.52 10.64
N LEU A 618 -10.86 18.22 10.34
CA LEU A 618 -11.08 17.73 8.98
C LEU A 618 -12.42 18.21 8.42
N LYS A 619 -13.50 18.06 9.19
CA LYS A 619 -14.84 18.54 8.82
C LYS A 619 -14.86 20.05 8.58
N CYS A 620 -14.19 20.85 9.42
CA CYS A 620 -14.10 22.29 9.24
C CYS A 620 -13.44 22.70 7.91
N ARG A 621 -12.50 21.91 7.39
CA ARG A 621 -11.82 22.19 6.10
C ARG A 621 -12.71 22.00 4.86
N PHE A 622 -13.89 21.39 5.00
CA PHE A 622 -14.88 21.32 3.94
C PHE A 622 -15.82 22.53 3.88
N HIS A 623 -15.78 23.42 4.89
CA HIS A 623 -16.49 24.70 4.90
C HIS A 623 -17.99 24.60 4.58
N LEU A 624 -18.69 23.66 5.21
CA LEU A 624 -20.13 23.44 5.01
C LEU A 624 -21.00 24.68 5.31
N ASN A 625 -20.50 25.60 6.13
CA ASN A 625 -21.20 26.80 6.54
C ASN A 625 -21.00 27.98 5.57
N LEU A 626 -20.12 27.85 4.57
CA LEU A 626 -19.83 28.93 3.60
C LEU A 626 -20.72 28.80 2.36
N THR A 627 -21.09 29.95 1.79
CA THR A 627 -21.69 30.06 0.46
C THR A 627 -20.63 29.91 -0.64
N GLU A 628 -21.04 29.66 -1.88
CA GLU A 628 -20.09 29.56 -3.01
C GLU A 628 -19.28 30.85 -3.21
N SER A 629 -19.89 32.03 -3.06
CA SER A 629 -19.17 33.31 -3.14
C SER A 629 -18.08 33.44 -2.07
N GLN A 630 -18.35 32.96 -0.86
CA GLN A 630 -17.35 32.92 0.21
C GLN A 630 -16.27 31.88 -0.05
N LEU A 631 -16.60 30.75 -0.70
CA LEU A 631 -15.62 29.77 -1.13
C LEU A 631 -14.66 30.32 -2.18
N ILE A 632 -15.14 31.18 -3.09
CA ILE A 632 -14.26 31.87 -4.06
C ILE A 632 -13.21 32.69 -3.31
N SER A 633 -13.65 33.55 -2.37
CA SER A 633 -12.73 34.35 -1.56
C SER A 633 -11.78 33.50 -0.71
N LEU A 634 -12.26 32.36 -0.18
CA LEU A 634 -11.41 31.41 0.54
C LEU A 634 -10.31 30.85 -0.37
N VAL A 635 -10.65 30.44 -1.60
CA VAL A 635 -9.68 29.89 -2.55
C VAL A 635 -8.64 30.94 -2.92
N ASP A 636 -9.04 32.18 -3.21
CA ASP A 636 -8.11 33.26 -3.50
C ASP A 636 -7.14 33.49 -2.32
N ASN A 637 -7.66 33.55 -1.08
CA ASN A 637 -6.84 33.70 0.12
C ASN A 637 -5.88 32.51 0.33
N MET A 638 -6.33 31.28 0.06
CA MET A 638 -5.49 30.08 0.16
C MET A 638 -4.34 30.10 -0.84
N VAL A 639 -4.61 30.53 -2.07
CA VAL A 639 -3.61 30.62 -3.14
C VAL A 639 -2.59 31.71 -2.84
N GLU A 640 -3.05 32.90 -2.43
CA GLU A 640 -2.18 34.02 -2.06
C GLU A 640 -1.29 33.69 -0.86
N SER A 641 -1.87 33.08 0.19
CA SER A 641 -1.12 32.62 1.37
C SER A 641 -0.07 31.58 1.03
N SER A 642 -0.36 30.69 0.06
CA SER A 642 0.57 29.64 -0.36
C SER A 642 1.72 30.19 -1.20
N LEU A 643 1.44 31.16 -2.10
CA LEU A 643 2.45 31.78 -2.96
C LEU A 643 3.50 32.58 -2.18
N HIS A 644 3.07 33.28 -1.13
CA HIS A 644 3.94 34.13 -0.30
C HIS A 644 4.41 33.46 0.99
N SER A 645 4.28 32.13 1.08
CA SER A 645 4.65 31.40 2.28
C SER A 645 6.17 31.46 2.56
N ILE A 646 6.53 32.17 3.62
CA ILE A 646 7.90 32.18 4.18
C ILE A 646 8.21 30.82 4.81
N THR A 647 7.21 30.15 5.40
CA THR A 647 7.38 28.86 6.06
C THR A 647 7.79 27.75 5.09
N THR A 648 7.24 27.75 3.86
CA THR A 648 7.68 26.82 2.81
C THR A 648 9.15 27.04 2.43
N LYS A 649 9.61 28.30 2.31
CA LYS A 649 11.03 28.60 2.00
C LYS A 649 11.97 28.19 3.13
N LEU A 650 11.56 28.41 4.38
CA LEU A 650 12.32 27.98 5.55
C LEU A 650 12.41 26.45 5.63
N TYR A 651 11.33 25.75 5.30
CA TYR A 651 11.31 24.30 5.30
C TYR A 651 12.18 23.70 4.20
N ASP A 652 12.12 24.26 2.98
CA ASP A 652 13.05 23.88 1.90
C ASP A 652 14.51 24.15 2.31
N GLY A 653 14.78 25.28 2.97
CA GLY A 653 16.10 25.56 3.55
C GLY A 653 16.51 24.52 4.60
N PHE A 654 15.62 24.14 5.52
CA PHE A 654 15.87 23.08 6.49
C PHE A 654 16.17 21.74 5.81
N GLN A 655 15.41 21.38 4.77
CA GLN A 655 15.61 20.15 4.00
C GLN A 655 16.91 20.18 3.19
N TYR A 656 17.31 21.35 2.68
CA TYR A 656 18.60 21.54 2.06
C TYR A 656 19.74 21.31 3.05
N TYR A 657 19.70 21.95 4.23
CA TYR A 657 20.75 21.79 5.24
C TYR A 657 20.79 20.38 5.85
N THR A 658 19.64 19.76 6.05
CA THR A 658 19.57 18.45 6.72
C THR A 658 19.72 17.29 5.76
N ASN A 659 19.17 17.36 4.55
CA ASN A 659 19.06 16.25 3.63
C ASN A 659 19.67 16.53 2.24
N GLY A 660 20.19 17.74 2.00
CA GLY A 660 20.77 18.13 0.70
C GLY A 660 19.71 18.38 -0.39
N ILE A 661 18.44 18.51 -0.02
CA ILE A 661 17.32 18.67 -0.97
C ILE A 661 17.17 20.15 -1.34
N LEU A 662 17.58 20.50 -2.57
CA LEU A 662 17.41 21.79 -3.26
C LEU A 662 15.95 22.20 -3.51
#